data_AF-F4BZQ7-F1
#
_entry.id   AF-F4BZQ7-F1
#
_cell.length_a   1.000
_cell.length_b   1.000
_cell.length_c   1.000
_cell.angle_alpha   90.00
_cell.angle_beta   90.00
_cell.angle_gamma   90.00
#
_symmetry.space_group_name_H-M   'P 1'
#
loop_
_entity.id
_entity.type
_entity.pdbx_description
1 polymer ?
#
loop_
_entity_poly.entity_id
_entity_poly.type
_entity_poly.pdbx_seq_one_letter_code
_entity_poly.pdbx_strand_id
1 'polypeptide(L)'
;MKKLAAITFTSMVLLLATAMAVGAADSVEIRGKVATGTDTWTADDFAGFYYDLDDDIKTEELTATVTEGNKLMEPDGVVYTTKVMADDFDYEAWGSYNVIGFMADKYFAGYIDTPDSVEDVLFEESDDENVLSDEQLLKILMDNDDERTVTSGTPLAMEEGYELSIAAIDIDGNKVYLELSKDGAVVDSKVISPSKDGATMKDKTYYYKKDIGDSKDVVIVAAHFKNAFRGAEQNLATIDGLWQLSDNPRDVSENTEYDKMTIQTVTADSIMMNNEDNDITLSKNKDITLMPGVSIRTADADELRYYLYKEITEPGTYEIRGNVATDTFTWTADNFAGFYYDIDDNIKTEELVATISEGNKLLEPDGVVYTTKVMADDFEYEPWGSYNVIGFMAEKYFAGYIDTPDTTDDVLFEESDDENVLSDEQLLKILMDNDDERTVTSGTPLAMEEGYELSIAAIDIDGNKVYLELSKDGAVVDSKVISPSKDGATMKDKTYYYKKDIGDSKDVVIVAAHFKNAFRGAEQNLATIDGLWQLSDNPRDVSENTEYDKMTIQTVTADSITMDIEDNDITLSKNKDISLMPGVSIKTADADELRYYIYKEATIEGEEEVAEEETAVVTPVNDTEKVVEEAKEAVEEANKTVEEAEEVVEEAKEEVAEAEAHAEEAAEATANQTPGFGSIFALTGLLAVAYLVLSRRD
;
A
#
# COMPACT_ATOMS: atom_id res chain seq x y z
N MET A 1 21.45 56.38 -28.53
CA MET A 1 20.67 55.75 -29.62
C MET A 1 21.00 54.27 -29.62
N LYS A 2 19.97 53.43 -29.43
CA LYS A 2 19.97 51.95 -29.50
C LYS A 2 20.79 51.22 -28.42
N LYS A 3 20.37 50.11 -27.83
CA LYS A 3 19.10 49.40 -27.62
C LYS A 3 19.45 48.31 -26.59
N LEU A 4 18.55 48.01 -25.65
CA LEU A 4 18.64 46.89 -24.71
C LEU A 4 18.75 45.55 -25.45
N ALA A 5 19.46 44.60 -24.85
CA ALA A 5 19.13 43.17 -24.83
C ALA A 5 19.81 42.54 -23.60
N ALA A 6 19.03 42.36 -22.53
CA ALA A 6 19.34 41.41 -21.47
C ALA A 6 18.97 40.02 -22.00
N ILE A 7 19.89 39.07 -21.90
CA ILE A 7 19.63 37.64 -22.12
C ILE A 7 19.67 37.02 -20.74
N THR A 8 18.48 36.74 -20.22
CA THR A 8 18.23 35.91 -19.05
C THR A 8 18.55 34.47 -19.42
N PHE A 9 19.50 33.85 -18.72
CA PHE A 9 19.74 32.42 -18.77
C PHE A 9 18.82 31.78 -17.71
N THR A 10 17.69 31.26 -18.15
CA THR A 10 16.84 30.39 -17.34
C THR A 10 17.21 28.96 -17.72
N SER A 11 18.05 28.30 -16.93
CA SER A 11 18.29 26.86 -17.04
C SER A 11 17.14 26.14 -16.35
N MET A 12 16.12 25.80 -17.13
CA MET A 12 15.07 24.88 -16.72
C MET A 12 15.62 23.46 -16.93
N VAL A 13 16.09 22.85 -15.84
CA VAL A 13 16.35 21.40 -15.80
C VAL A 13 14.98 20.75 -15.82
N LEU A 14 14.60 20.21 -16.98
CA LEU A 14 13.42 19.37 -17.12
C LEU A 14 13.79 18.01 -16.50
N LEU A 15 13.39 17.80 -15.24
CA LEU A 15 13.40 16.48 -14.63
C LEU A 15 12.25 15.71 -15.30
N LEU A 16 12.57 14.94 -16.33
CA LEU A 16 11.66 13.95 -16.89
C LEU A 16 11.63 12.79 -15.89
N ALA A 17 10.75 12.89 -14.89
CA ALA A 17 10.30 11.72 -14.15
C ALA A 17 9.52 10.87 -15.17
N THR A 18 10.17 9.86 -15.73
CA THR A 18 9.47 8.76 -16.37
C THR A 18 8.73 8.03 -15.26
N ALA A 19 7.47 8.38 -15.04
CA ALA A 19 6.55 7.55 -14.29
C ALA A 19 6.45 6.22 -15.06
N MET A 20 7.23 5.23 -14.65
CA MET A 20 6.87 3.86 -14.96
C MET A 20 5.55 3.63 -14.24
N ALA A 21 4.55 3.12 -14.96
CA ALA A 21 3.30 2.71 -14.35
C ALA A 21 3.62 1.55 -13.40
N VAL A 22 3.86 1.88 -12.13
CA VAL A 22 3.82 0.93 -11.03
C VAL A 22 2.35 0.50 -11.00
N GLY A 23 2.07 -0.77 -11.25
CA GLY A 23 0.69 -1.26 -11.21
C GLY A 23 0.07 -0.92 -9.86
N ALA A 24 -1.15 -0.36 -9.87
CA ALA A 24 -1.89 -0.07 -8.66
C ALA A 24 -2.01 -1.34 -7.82
N ALA A 25 -1.38 -1.34 -6.64
CA ALA A 25 -1.56 -2.40 -5.67
C ALA A 25 -2.72 -2.03 -4.75
N ASP A 26 -3.63 -2.97 -4.49
CA ASP A 26 -4.73 -2.78 -3.52
C ASP A 26 -4.20 -2.72 -2.08
N SER A 27 -3.04 -3.32 -1.83
CA SER A 27 -2.32 -3.25 -0.56
C SER A 27 -0.81 -3.40 -0.77
N VAL A 28 -0.03 -2.96 0.21
CA VAL A 28 1.41 -3.14 0.29
C VAL A 28 1.74 -3.95 1.54
N GLU A 29 2.46 -5.04 1.33
CA GLU A 29 2.95 -5.87 2.42
C GLU A 29 4.42 -5.60 2.72
N ILE A 30 4.71 -5.39 4.00
CA ILE A 30 6.07 -5.31 4.53
C ILE A 30 6.27 -6.53 5.43
N ARG A 31 7.02 -7.53 4.97
CA ARG A 31 7.35 -8.72 5.77
C ARG A 31 8.60 -8.54 6.63
N GLY A 32 8.69 -9.31 7.70
CA GLY A 32 9.94 -9.57 8.42
C GLY A 32 10.66 -10.80 7.91
N LYS A 33 11.78 -11.14 8.56
CA LYS A 33 12.49 -12.40 8.28
C LYS A 33 11.58 -13.62 8.48
N VAL A 34 11.90 -14.70 7.76
CA VAL A 34 11.17 -15.98 7.81
C VAL A 34 11.68 -16.84 8.96
N ALA A 35 10.75 -17.34 9.79
CA ALA A 35 11.00 -18.28 10.86
C ALA A 35 10.55 -19.70 10.50
N THR A 36 11.27 -20.69 11.01
CA THR A 36 10.93 -22.13 10.90
C THR A 36 10.63 -22.78 12.25
N GLY A 37 10.57 -21.96 13.30
CA GLY A 37 10.39 -22.36 14.70
C GLY A 37 10.28 -21.13 15.59
N THR A 38 10.72 -21.22 16.85
CA THR A 38 10.79 -20.05 17.73
C THR A 38 11.74 -19.00 17.17
N ASP A 39 11.30 -17.75 17.10
CA ASP A 39 12.12 -16.62 16.65
C ASP A 39 11.68 -15.30 17.30
N THR A 40 12.52 -14.29 17.13
CA THR A 40 12.34 -12.92 17.62
C THR A 40 12.56 -11.93 16.49
N TRP A 41 11.69 -10.95 16.38
CA TRP A 41 11.79 -9.84 15.43
C TRP A 41 11.97 -8.53 16.18
N THR A 42 12.79 -7.65 15.60
CA THR A 42 13.01 -6.26 16.04
C THR A 42 12.93 -5.37 14.80
N ALA A 43 13.02 -4.05 14.96
CA ALA A 43 13.10 -3.16 13.80
C ALA A 43 14.32 -3.47 12.90
N ASP A 44 15.35 -4.15 13.39
CA ASP A 44 16.49 -4.52 12.55
C ASP A 44 16.12 -5.54 11.46
N ASP A 45 15.21 -6.47 11.72
CA ASP A 45 14.86 -7.59 10.83
C ASP A 45 13.36 -7.71 10.51
N PHE A 46 12.55 -6.77 10.99
CA PHE A 46 11.18 -6.55 10.55
C PHE A 46 10.97 -5.08 10.18
N ALA A 47 10.95 -4.80 8.87
CA ALA A 47 10.78 -3.46 8.32
C ALA A 47 9.41 -2.83 8.62
N GLY A 48 8.43 -3.63 9.08
CA GLY A 48 7.13 -3.13 9.51
C GLY A 48 7.19 -2.36 10.82
N PHE A 49 8.13 -2.66 11.73
CA PHE A 49 8.30 -1.91 12.97
C PHE A 49 8.90 -0.52 12.73
N TYR A 50 8.54 0.40 13.63
CA TYR A 50 9.07 1.76 13.60
C TYR A 50 10.60 1.75 13.71
N TYR A 51 11.23 2.51 12.82
CA TYR A 51 12.66 2.75 12.83
C TYR A 51 12.96 4.18 12.39
N ASP A 52 13.70 4.92 13.22
CA ASP A 52 14.33 6.17 12.81
C ASP A 52 15.76 5.90 12.37
N LEU A 53 16.06 6.16 11.10
CA LEU A 53 17.38 5.94 10.52
C LEU A 53 18.40 6.97 11.04
N ASP A 54 17.96 8.21 11.25
CA ASP A 54 18.83 9.34 11.56
C ASP A 54 19.32 9.23 12.99
N ASP A 55 18.46 8.84 13.92
CA ASP A 55 18.79 8.70 15.35
C ASP A 55 18.98 7.24 15.83
N ASP A 56 18.87 6.27 14.92
CA ASP A 56 18.94 4.82 15.22
C ASP A 56 17.92 4.38 16.28
N ILE A 57 16.71 4.96 16.21
CA ILE A 57 15.65 4.68 17.18
C ILE A 57 14.86 3.45 16.75
N LYS A 58 14.85 2.45 17.63
CA LYS A 58 14.11 1.20 17.50
C LYS A 58 13.69 0.70 18.86
N THR A 59 12.39 0.53 19.05
CA THR A 59 11.84 0.28 20.38
C THR A 59 11.15 -1.08 20.51
N GLU A 60 10.68 -1.64 19.40
CA GLU A 60 9.79 -2.80 19.33
C GLU A 60 10.57 -4.12 19.22
N GLU A 61 10.12 -5.13 19.97
CA GLU A 61 10.58 -6.52 19.91
C GLU A 61 9.37 -7.46 20.04
N LEU A 62 9.27 -8.47 19.18
CA LEU A 62 8.24 -9.52 19.27
C LEU A 62 8.90 -10.89 19.20
N THR A 63 8.63 -11.76 20.18
CA THR A 63 9.08 -13.15 20.22
C THR A 63 7.90 -14.10 20.06
N ALA A 64 7.98 -15.03 19.10
CA ALA A 64 7.03 -16.12 18.93
C ALA A 64 7.65 -17.44 19.40
N THR A 65 7.11 -18.05 20.45
CA THR A 65 7.58 -19.32 21.02
C THR A 65 6.76 -20.48 20.47
N VAL A 66 7.31 -21.20 19.49
CA VAL A 66 6.66 -22.35 18.85
C VAL A 66 6.81 -23.60 19.71
N THR A 67 5.69 -24.24 20.01
CA THR A 67 5.58 -25.50 20.76
C THR A 67 5.12 -26.65 19.86
N GLU A 68 4.99 -27.86 20.42
CA GLU A 68 4.58 -29.06 19.69
C GLU A 68 3.23 -28.85 18.97
N GLY A 69 3.19 -29.23 17.69
CA GLY A 69 2.01 -29.05 16.85
C GLY A 69 1.89 -27.65 16.21
N ASN A 70 3.01 -26.92 16.07
CA ASN A 70 3.09 -25.58 15.48
C ASN A 70 2.18 -24.58 16.19
N LYS A 71 2.24 -24.56 17.53
CA LYS A 71 1.39 -23.71 18.35
C LYS A 71 2.17 -22.64 19.10
N LEU A 72 1.60 -21.45 19.16
CA LEU A 72 2.00 -20.38 20.06
C LEU A 72 0.99 -20.43 21.21
N MET A 73 1.36 -21.12 22.30
CA MET A 73 0.49 -21.39 23.43
C MET A 73 0.41 -20.19 24.35
N GLU A 74 -0.78 -19.81 24.79
CA GLU A 74 -0.93 -18.76 25.79
C GLU A 74 -0.21 -19.12 27.12
N PRO A 75 0.21 -18.12 27.91
CA PRO A 75 0.18 -16.69 27.58
C PRO A 75 1.47 -16.22 26.88
N ASP A 76 2.52 -17.07 26.81
CA ASP A 76 3.87 -16.66 26.39
C ASP A 76 4.25 -17.17 24.98
N GLY A 77 3.25 -17.57 24.21
CA GLY A 77 3.39 -18.04 22.83
C GLY A 77 3.77 -16.91 21.89
N VAL A 78 3.26 -15.71 22.16
CA VAL A 78 3.69 -14.45 21.56
C VAL A 78 3.91 -13.46 22.69
N VAL A 79 5.09 -12.84 22.72
CA VAL A 79 5.42 -11.76 23.66
C VAL A 79 5.91 -10.58 22.84
N TYR A 80 5.23 -9.45 22.95
CA TYR A 80 5.62 -8.18 22.36
C TYR A 80 6.07 -7.23 23.48
N THR A 81 7.20 -6.57 23.29
CA THR A 81 7.69 -5.53 24.19
C THR A 81 8.09 -4.31 23.40
N THR A 82 7.85 -3.14 23.98
CA THR A 82 8.38 -1.88 23.46
C THR A 82 8.91 -1.01 24.58
N LYS A 83 10.00 -0.27 24.34
CA LYS A 83 10.69 0.55 25.34
C LYS A 83 10.97 1.94 24.79
N VAL A 84 10.71 2.96 25.58
CA VAL A 84 10.96 4.34 25.18
C VAL A 84 12.43 4.55 24.84
N MET A 85 12.68 5.38 23.84
CA MET A 85 14.00 5.95 23.54
C MET A 85 13.87 7.47 23.53
N ALA A 86 14.98 8.17 23.75
CA ALA A 86 15.01 9.62 23.59
C ALA A 86 15.15 9.94 22.09
N ASP A 87 14.42 10.96 21.66
CA ASP A 87 14.47 11.58 20.34
C ASP A 87 14.62 13.09 20.53
N ASP A 88 15.31 13.75 19.61
CA ASP A 88 15.47 15.20 19.65
C ASP A 88 14.34 15.86 18.84
N PHE A 89 13.91 17.06 19.23
CA PHE A 89 13.03 17.84 18.36
C PHE A 89 13.79 18.30 17.13
N ASP A 90 13.12 18.34 15.96
CA ASP A 90 13.68 18.96 14.75
C ASP A 90 14.15 20.39 15.05
N TYR A 91 13.34 21.14 15.81
CA TYR A 91 13.79 22.39 16.41
C TYR A 91 14.58 22.11 17.69
N GLU A 92 15.87 21.79 17.51
CA GLU A 92 16.82 21.31 18.54
C GLU A 92 16.78 22.11 19.87
N ALA A 93 16.46 23.40 19.82
CA ALA A 93 16.43 24.25 21.01
C ALA A 93 15.27 23.95 21.98
N TRP A 94 14.30 23.12 21.60
CA TRP A 94 13.27 22.61 22.50
C TRP A 94 13.72 21.40 23.34
N GLY A 95 14.88 20.82 23.05
CA GLY A 95 15.43 19.67 23.77
C GLY A 95 15.02 18.34 23.16
N SER A 96 14.58 17.40 24.00
CA SER A 96 14.29 16.02 23.61
C SER A 96 12.97 15.52 24.19
N TYR A 97 12.45 14.43 23.62
CA TYR A 97 11.27 13.73 24.09
C TYR A 97 11.46 12.21 24.08
N ASN A 98 10.61 11.50 24.82
CA ASN A 98 10.53 10.05 24.79
C ASN A 98 9.62 9.63 23.62
N VAL A 99 10.19 8.92 22.66
CA VAL A 99 9.49 8.26 21.56
C VAL A 99 9.34 6.78 21.84
N ILE A 100 8.24 6.19 21.36
CA ILE A 100 8.00 4.76 21.41
C ILE A 100 7.26 4.28 20.15
N GLY A 101 7.75 3.22 19.52
CA GLY A 101 7.00 2.44 18.55
C GLY A 101 5.96 1.58 19.27
N PHE A 102 4.69 1.64 18.84
CA PHE A 102 3.64 0.81 19.39
C PHE A 102 2.76 0.27 18.27
N MET A 103 2.79 -1.05 18.07
CA MET A 103 2.07 -1.72 16.99
C MET A 103 2.46 -1.15 15.62
N ALA A 104 3.76 -1.05 15.37
CA ALA A 104 4.35 -0.60 14.11
C ALA A 104 4.13 0.89 13.74
N ASP A 105 3.71 1.75 14.68
CA ASP A 105 3.56 3.19 14.48
C ASP A 105 4.34 4.00 15.54
N LYS A 106 4.81 5.21 15.19
CA LYS A 106 5.55 6.15 16.06
C LYS A 106 4.59 6.89 17.01
N TYR A 107 4.90 6.90 18.30
CA TYR A 107 4.18 7.65 19.33
C TYR A 107 5.11 8.43 20.25
N PHE A 108 4.56 9.50 20.83
CA PHE A 108 5.11 10.24 21.95
C PHE A 108 4.69 9.60 23.28
N ALA A 109 5.66 9.42 24.18
CA ALA A 109 5.46 8.88 25.53
C ALA A 109 5.70 9.92 26.64
N GLY A 110 6.42 11.01 26.35
CA GLY A 110 6.66 12.08 27.33
C GLY A 110 7.76 13.07 26.93
N TYR A 111 7.81 14.22 27.58
CA TYR A 111 8.91 15.18 27.47
C TYR A 111 10.08 14.77 28.37
N ILE A 112 11.31 15.09 27.96
CA ILE A 112 12.51 14.82 28.75
C ILE A 112 13.01 16.13 29.36
N ASP A 113 13.31 16.12 30.67
CA ASP A 113 14.04 17.20 31.34
C ASP A 113 15.49 17.21 30.85
N THR A 114 15.93 18.27 30.18
CA THR A 114 17.36 18.49 29.93
C THR A 114 17.95 19.28 31.10
N PRO A 115 18.74 18.65 31.98
CA PRO A 115 19.23 19.32 33.16
C PRO A 115 20.06 20.55 32.81
N ASP A 116 19.83 21.64 33.54
CA ASP A 116 20.50 22.93 33.36
C ASP A 116 20.15 23.69 32.07
N SER A 117 19.18 23.21 31.26
CA SER A 117 18.56 23.98 30.18
C SER A 117 17.48 24.92 30.73
N VAL A 118 17.33 26.09 30.10
CA VAL A 118 16.20 27.01 30.33
C VAL A 118 15.35 27.17 29.07
N GLU A 119 15.64 26.37 28.04
CA GLU A 119 15.06 26.45 26.71
C GLU A 119 14.00 25.34 26.47
N ASP A 120 13.93 24.35 27.36
CA ASP A 120 13.00 23.19 27.35
C ASP A 120 11.56 23.58 27.74
N VAL A 121 11.04 24.60 27.05
CA VAL A 121 9.75 25.21 27.37
C VAL A 121 8.59 24.23 27.27
N LEU A 122 8.69 23.17 26.46
CA LEU A 122 7.61 22.18 26.33
C LEU A 122 7.53 21.25 27.53
N PHE A 123 8.69 20.84 28.05
CA PHE A 123 8.81 20.10 29.31
C PHE A 123 8.32 20.96 30.48
N GLU A 124 8.91 22.14 30.69
CA GLU A 124 8.63 23.03 31.84
C GLU A 124 7.17 23.52 31.93
N GLU A 125 6.46 23.56 30.80
CA GLU A 125 5.08 23.99 30.77
C GLU A 125 4.08 22.85 30.89
N SER A 126 4.50 21.59 30.70
CA SER A 126 3.62 20.43 30.87
C SER A 126 3.56 20.04 32.36
N ASP A 127 2.36 19.78 32.89
CA ASP A 127 2.23 19.36 34.29
C ASP A 127 2.42 17.85 34.46
N ASP A 128 2.00 17.03 33.48
CA ASP A 128 2.31 15.61 33.36
C ASP A 128 3.24 15.39 32.16
N GLU A 129 4.55 15.27 32.43
CA GLU A 129 5.56 15.19 31.38
C GLU A 129 5.74 13.79 30.82
N ASN A 130 5.19 12.74 31.46
CA ASN A 130 5.25 11.36 31.00
C ASN A 130 3.83 10.78 30.88
N VAL A 131 3.23 10.91 29.70
CA VAL A 131 1.86 10.44 29.43
C VAL A 131 1.75 8.91 29.49
N LEU A 132 2.84 8.18 29.26
CA LEU A 132 2.87 6.72 29.41
C LEU A 132 2.66 6.28 30.86
N SER A 133 3.06 7.09 31.84
CA SER A 133 2.82 6.81 33.25
C SER A 133 1.34 6.86 33.64
N ASP A 134 0.53 7.53 32.82
CA ASP A 134 -0.94 7.53 32.90
C ASP A 134 -1.58 6.53 31.93
N GLU A 135 -0.78 5.58 31.41
CA GLU A 135 -1.20 4.54 30.48
C GLU A 135 -1.73 5.07 29.14
N GLN A 136 -1.11 6.14 28.62
CA GLN A 136 -1.49 6.76 27.35
C GLN A 136 -0.29 6.99 26.42
N LEU A 137 -0.55 6.97 25.12
CA LEU A 137 0.39 7.40 24.08
C LEU A 137 -0.26 8.42 23.15
N LEU A 138 0.50 9.39 22.66
CA LEU A 138 0.00 10.42 21.73
C LEU A 138 0.69 10.28 20.37
N LYS A 139 -0.07 10.32 19.28
CA LYS A 139 0.54 10.31 17.94
C LYS A 139 1.25 11.64 17.70
N ILE A 140 2.48 11.59 17.20
CA ILE A 140 3.21 12.79 16.74
C ILE A 140 2.66 13.13 15.35
N LEU A 141 2.08 14.32 15.22
CA LEU A 141 1.46 14.80 13.98
C LEU A 141 2.40 15.74 13.21
N MET A 142 3.17 16.55 13.93
CA MET A 142 4.19 17.41 13.35
C MET A 142 5.39 17.54 14.29
N ASP A 143 6.58 17.41 13.74
CA ASP A 143 7.87 17.84 14.27
C ASP A 143 8.62 18.40 13.06
N ASN A 144 8.96 19.70 13.08
CA ASN A 144 9.50 20.40 11.91
C ASN A 144 10.15 21.73 12.30
N ASP A 145 11.28 22.07 11.69
CA ASP A 145 12.02 23.32 11.89
C ASP A 145 12.10 24.24 10.64
N ASP A 146 11.37 23.91 9.57
CA ASP A 146 11.36 24.67 8.33
C ASP A 146 10.85 26.11 8.56
N GLU A 147 11.56 27.09 7.99
CA GLU A 147 11.12 28.48 8.05
C GLU A 147 9.84 28.70 7.22
N ARG A 148 8.76 29.10 7.91
CA ARG A 148 7.46 29.46 7.30
C ARG A 148 7.07 30.88 7.66
N THR A 149 6.45 31.58 6.70
CA THR A 149 5.86 32.91 6.96
C THR A 149 4.35 32.79 7.09
N VAL A 150 3.83 33.14 8.27
CA VAL A 150 2.39 33.21 8.55
C VAL A 150 1.94 34.66 8.48
N THR A 151 0.73 34.91 7.95
CA THR A 151 0.16 36.25 7.87
C THR A 151 -1.19 36.33 8.58
N SER A 152 -1.62 37.53 8.97
CA SER A 152 -2.96 37.73 9.54
C SER A 152 -4.11 37.42 8.57
N GLY A 153 -3.82 37.22 7.28
CA GLY A 153 -4.81 36.82 6.26
C GLY A 153 -4.73 35.34 5.87
N THR A 154 -3.70 34.63 6.31
CA THR A 154 -3.48 33.21 5.99
C THR A 154 -2.96 32.53 7.25
N PRO A 155 -3.88 31.99 8.07
CA PRO A 155 -3.54 31.23 9.26
C PRO A 155 -2.69 29.99 8.93
N LEU A 156 -1.96 29.50 9.92
CA LEU A 156 -1.21 28.25 9.82
C LEU A 156 -2.15 27.08 10.09
N ALA A 157 -2.49 26.34 9.04
CA ALA A 157 -3.21 25.08 9.17
C ALA A 157 -2.31 24.01 9.81
N MET A 158 -2.90 23.24 10.71
CA MET A 158 -2.29 22.12 11.42
C MET A 158 -3.23 20.90 11.31
N GLU A 159 -2.77 19.73 11.76
CA GLU A 159 -3.55 18.49 11.67
C GLU A 159 -4.75 18.51 12.64
N GLU A 160 -5.69 17.58 12.45
CA GLU A 160 -6.89 17.42 13.31
C GLU A 160 -7.74 18.69 13.47
N GLY A 161 -7.79 19.53 12.42
CA GLY A 161 -8.64 20.72 12.38
C GLY A 161 -8.11 21.91 13.18
N TYR A 162 -6.87 21.85 13.65
CA TYR A 162 -6.22 22.96 14.36
C TYR A 162 -5.71 24.05 13.38
N GLU A 163 -5.81 25.30 13.79
CA GLU A 163 -5.34 26.44 13.00
C GLU A 163 -4.83 27.56 13.92
N LEU A 164 -3.60 28.04 13.68
CA LEU A 164 -2.98 29.12 14.45
C LEU A 164 -2.99 30.43 13.63
N SER A 165 -3.64 31.46 14.15
CA SER A 165 -3.84 32.73 13.45
C SER A 165 -3.20 33.92 14.18
N ILE A 166 -2.73 34.91 13.40
CA ILE A 166 -2.27 36.21 13.93
C ILE A 166 -3.45 37.17 14.00
N ALA A 167 -4.08 37.27 15.17
CA ALA A 167 -5.19 38.19 15.40
C ALA A 167 -4.73 39.67 15.38
N ALA A 168 -3.59 39.99 15.99
CA ALA A 168 -3.02 41.34 15.94
C ALA A 168 -1.52 41.38 16.26
N ILE A 169 -0.83 42.43 15.78
CA ILE A 169 0.51 42.81 16.25
C ILE A 169 0.43 44.24 16.82
N ASP A 170 1.11 44.47 17.94
CA ASP A 170 1.13 45.79 18.58
C ASP A 170 1.82 46.87 17.73
N ILE A 171 1.72 48.13 18.16
CA ILE A 171 2.25 49.26 17.39
C ILE A 171 3.78 49.20 17.27
N ASP A 172 4.44 48.68 18.31
CA ASP A 172 5.89 48.58 18.36
C ASP A 172 6.42 47.35 17.60
N GLY A 173 5.55 46.43 17.16
CA GLY A 173 5.92 45.21 16.45
C GLY A 173 6.48 44.11 17.35
N ASN A 174 6.45 44.30 18.66
CA ASN A 174 7.09 43.41 19.62
C ASN A 174 6.14 42.34 20.16
N LYS A 175 4.83 42.61 20.19
CA LYS A 175 3.82 41.71 20.76
C LYS A 175 2.90 41.19 19.67
N VAL A 176 2.72 39.88 19.64
CA VAL A 176 1.82 39.19 18.72
C VAL A 176 0.69 38.57 19.53
N TYR A 177 -0.55 38.93 19.22
CA TYR A 177 -1.72 38.27 19.75
C TYR A 177 -2.13 37.16 18.77
N LEU A 178 -2.08 35.93 19.27
CA LEU A 178 -2.37 34.70 18.54
C LEU A 178 -3.68 34.10 19.04
N GLU A 179 -4.43 33.49 18.12
CA GLU A 179 -5.62 32.69 18.40
C GLU A 179 -5.45 31.32 17.76
N LEU A 180 -5.56 30.26 18.57
CA LEU A 180 -5.62 28.88 18.12
C LEU A 180 -7.08 28.47 18.05
N SER A 181 -7.52 27.99 16.90
CA SER A 181 -8.84 27.39 16.71
C SER A 181 -8.75 25.91 16.43
N LYS A 182 -9.78 25.17 16.84
CA LYS A 182 -10.05 23.79 16.39
C LYS A 182 -11.43 23.77 15.75
N ASP A 183 -11.54 23.25 14.53
CA ASP A 183 -12.80 23.16 13.79
C ASP A 183 -13.55 24.51 13.69
N GLY A 184 -12.78 25.60 13.51
CA GLY A 184 -13.30 26.97 13.42
C GLY A 184 -13.68 27.64 14.75
N ALA A 185 -13.56 26.95 15.89
CA ALA A 185 -13.81 27.52 17.22
C ALA A 185 -12.49 27.84 17.92
N VAL A 186 -12.34 29.07 18.45
CA VAL A 186 -11.16 29.47 19.22
C VAL A 186 -11.10 28.67 20.52
N VAL A 187 -10.02 27.89 20.70
CA VAL A 187 -9.76 27.05 21.87
C VAL A 187 -8.73 27.66 22.81
N ASP A 188 -7.83 28.50 22.29
CA ASP A 188 -6.85 29.24 23.08
C ASP A 188 -6.50 30.59 22.44
N SER A 189 -6.03 31.54 23.25
CA SER A 189 -5.45 32.78 22.75
C SER A 189 -4.36 33.28 23.67
N LYS A 190 -3.27 33.78 23.08
CA LYS A 190 -2.06 34.15 23.83
C LYS A 190 -1.34 35.32 23.20
N VAL A 191 -0.67 36.10 24.04
CA VAL A 191 0.27 37.13 23.57
C VAL A 191 1.69 36.64 23.77
N ILE A 192 2.45 36.54 22.68
CA ILE A 192 3.89 36.29 22.70
C ILE A 192 4.67 37.58 22.37
N SER A 193 5.97 37.59 22.62
CA SER A 193 6.81 38.78 22.38
C SER A 193 8.13 38.45 21.66
N PRO A 194 8.08 37.83 20.47
CA PRO A 194 9.26 37.24 19.84
C PRO A 194 10.32 38.26 19.43
N SER A 195 9.91 39.52 19.19
CA SER A 195 10.80 40.59 18.71
C SER A 195 11.24 41.57 19.80
N LYS A 196 10.89 41.33 21.08
CA LYS A 196 11.36 42.20 22.17
C LYS A 196 12.87 42.02 22.40
N ASP A 197 13.52 43.08 22.88
CA ASP A 197 14.94 43.02 23.26
C ASP A 197 15.17 41.99 24.37
N GLY A 198 16.11 41.07 24.15
CA GLY A 198 16.40 39.96 25.06
C GLY A 198 15.28 38.92 25.21
N ALA A 199 14.47 38.69 24.18
CA ALA A 199 13.44 37.64 24.17
C ALA A 199 14.03 36.26 24.49
N THR A 200 13.46 35.57 25.48
CA THR A 200 13.79 34.17 25.84
C THR A 200 13.01 33.18 24.97
N MET A 201 13.30 31.87 25.07
CA MET A 201 12.50 30.84 24.38
C MET A 201 11.00 30.98 24.68
N LYS A 202 10.65 31.09 25.96
CA LYS A 202 9.25 31.27 26.39
C LYS A 202 8.58 32.52 25.83
N ASP A 203 9.34 33.57 25.50
CA ASP A 203 8.80 34.77 24.85
C ASP A 203 8.53 34.58 23.36
N LYS A 204 9.22 33.62 22.74
CA LYS A 204 9.16 33.31 21.31
C LYS A 204 8.27 32.12 21.00
N THR A 205 7.99 31.26 21.97
CA THR A 205 7.19 30.06 21.79
C THR A 205 5.73 30.29 22.17
N TYR A 206 4.84 30.13 21.19
CA TYR A 206 3.44 29.83 21.46
C TYR A 206 3.33 28.36 21.87
N TYR A 207 2.50 28.07 22.87
CA TYR A 207 2.18 26.69 23.25
C TYR A 207 0.75 26.64 23.78
N TYR A 208 0.07 25.53 23.51
CA TYR A 208 -1.26 25.19 23.97
C TYR A 208 -1.21 23.88 24.75
N LYS A 209 -1.84 23.90 25.92
CA LYS A 209 -1.89 22.78 26.86
C LYS A 209 -3.30 22.23 26.93
N LYS A 210 -3.42 20.92 27.09
CA LYS A 210 -4.70 20.25 27.18
C LYS A 210 -4.61 19.07 28.13
N ASP A 211 -5.66 18.86 28.91
CA ASP A 211 -5.87 17.59 29.62
C ASP A 211 -6.17 16.51 28.59
N ILE A 212 -5.31 15.50 28.52
CA ILE A 212 -5.49 14.33 27.65
C ILE A 212 -5.73 13.14 28.55
N GLY A 213 -6.96 12.61 28.52
CA GLY A 213 -7.41 11.57 29.44
C GLY A 213 -7.04 11.86 30.91
N ASP A 214 -6.17 11.04 31.48
CA ASP A 214 -5.73 11.18 32.87
C ASP A 214 -4.53 12.15 33.02
N SER A 215 -3.72 12.34 31.98
CA SER A 215 -2.64 13.33 31.95
C SER A 215 -3.19 14.77 31.89
N LYS A 216 -2.61 15.66 32.69
CA LYS A 216 -3.04 17.04 32.89
C LYS A 216 -2.11 18.03 32.23
N ASP A 217 -2.71 19.06 31.64
CA ASP A 217 -2.00 20.21 31.10
C ASP A 217 -0.78 19.85 30.22
N VAL A 218 -0.91 18.82 29.37
CA VAL A 218 0.14 18.39 28.43
C VAL A 218 0.22 19.39 27.29
N VAL A 219 1.41 19.90 26.97
CA VAL A 219 1.59 20.71 25.76
C VAL A 219 1.36 19.83 24.52
N ILE A 220 0.40 20.17 23.67
CA ILE A 220 0.07 19.39 22.45
C ILE A 220 0.23 20.18 21.16
N VAL A 221 0.38 21.50 21.23
CA VAL A 221 0.70 22.35 20.08
C VAL A 221 1.74 23.36 20.53
N ALA A 222 2.83 23.51 19.77
CA ALA A 222 3.80 24.56 19.96
C ALA A 222 4.30 25.13 18.63
N ALA A 223 4.58 26.44 18.63
CA ALA A 223 5.14 27.14 17.49
C ALA A 223 6.19 28.16 17.97
N HIS A 224 7.43 28.01 17.51
CA HIS A 224 8.50 28.97 17.79
C HIS A 224 8.49 30.09 16.73
N PHE A 225 8.52 31.34 17.19
CA PHE A 225 8.51 32.51 16.35
C PHE A 225 9.87 33.20 16.36
N LYS A 226 10.61 33.08 15.26
CA LYS A 226 11.85 33.81 15.02
C LYS A 226 11.69 35.32 15.15
N ASN A 227 10.63 35.86 14.54
CA ASN A 227 10.31 37.28 14.59
C ASN A 227 8.85 37.52 14.19
N ALA A 228 8.38 38.75 14.42
CA ALA A 228 7.11 39.22 13.93
C ALA A 228 7.23 40.66 13.41
N PHE A 229 6.45 40.99 12.40
CA PHE A 229 6.48 42.29 11.75
C PHE A 229 5.08 42.80 11.45
N ARG A 230 4.84 44.04 11.86
CA ARG A 230 3.64 44.77 11.51
C ARG A 230 3.80 45.43 10.14
N GLY A 231 3.19 44.85 9.12
CA GLY A 231 3.12 45.47 7.80
C GLY A 231 2.05 46.55 7.70
N ALA A 232 2.11 47.32 6.61
CA ALA A 232 1.12 48.37 6.32
C ALA A 232 -0.26 47.80 5.96
N GLU A 233 -0.28 46.61 5.34
CA GLU A 233 -1.49 45.93 4.85
C GLU A 233 -1.78 44.64 5.61
N GLN A 234 -0.74 43.89 6.01
CA GLN A 234 -0.87 42.64 6.76
C GLN A 234 0.21 42.52 7.82
N ASN A 235 -0.14 41.87 8.92
CA ASN A 235 0.83 41.43 9.92
C ASN A 235 1.43 40.10 9.46
N LEU A 236 2.73 39.91 9.69
CA LEU A 236 3.43 38.68 9.34
C LEU A 236 4.33 38.23 10.49
N ALA A 237 4.56 36.93 10.59
CA ALA A 237 5.53 36.36 11.51
C ALA A 237 6.25 35.20 10.84
N THR A 238 7.51 35.01 11.21
CA THR A 238 8.33 33.88 10.75
C THR A 238 8.36 32.84 11.85
N ILE A 239 7.95 31.63 11.51
CA ILE A 239 8.01 30.42 12.34
C ILE A 239 9.13 29.55 11.81
N ASP A 240 9.88 28.91 12.69
CA ASP A 240 11.01 28.02 12.40
C ASP A 240 11.08 26.86 13.39
N GLY A 241 9.92 26.47 13.92
CA GLY A 241 9.74 25.35 14.83
C GLY A 241 8.26 25.09 15.03
N LEU A 242 7.79 23.88 14.72
CA LEU A 242 6.42 23.43 14.86
C LEU A 242 6.39 22.05 15.51
N TRP A 243 5.54 21.93 16.53
CA TRP A 243 5.30 20.68 17.23
C TRP A 243 3.81 20.47 17.42
N GLN A 244 3.31 19.29 17.08
CA GLN A 244 1.92 18.91 17.27
C GLN A 244 1.79 17.45 17.67
N LEU A 245 1.05 17.22 18.75
CA LEU A 245 0.56 15.91 19.17
C LEU A 245 -0.94 15.80 18.88
N SER A 246 -1.38 14.58 18.57
CA SER A 246 -2.80 14.27 18.50
C SER A 246 -3.45 14.45 19.86
N ASP A 247 -4.66 15.01 19.87
CA ASP A 247 -5.45 15.10 21.08
C ASP A 247 -6.41 13.92 21.30
N ASN A 248 -6.22 12.85 20.50
CA ASN A 248 -6.87 11.55 20.63
C ASN A 248 -5.86 10.51 21.14
N PRO A 249 -5.81 10.24 22.46
CA PRO A 249 -4.81 9.33 23.02
C PRO A 249 -5.07 7.89 22.63
N ARG A 250 -3.98 7.14 22.46
CA ARG A 250 -4.00 5.67 22.41
C ARG A 250 -3.95 5.13 23.84
N ASP A 251 -4.96 4.35 24.18
CA ASP A 251 -5.06 3.66 25.48
C ASP A 251 -4.06 2.51 25.55
N VAL A 252 -3.22 2.49 26.58
CA VAL A 252 -2.31 1.38 26.84
C VAL A 252 -2.46 0.81 28.24
N SER A 253 -3.63 0.96 28.88
CA SER A 253 -3.90 0.41 30.21
C SER A 253 -3.67 -1.10 30.30
N GLU A 254 -3.23 -1.56 31.48
CA GLU A 254 -3.12 -3.01 31.75
C GLU A 254 -4.47 -3.71 31.52
N ASN A 255 -4.42 -4.90 30.91
CA ASN A 255 -5.56 -5.72 30.47
C ASN A 255 -6.32 -5.16 29.25
N THR A 256 -5.85 -4.12 28.57
CA THR A 256 -6.40 -3.71 27.28
C THR A 256 -6.04 -4.73 26.21
N GLU A 257 -7.04 -5.21 25.48
CA GLU A 257 -6.93 -6.21 24.42
C GLU A 257 -6.79 -5.54 23.04
N TYR A 258 -5.87 -6.05 22.24
CA TYR A 258 -5.62 -5.71 20.85
C TYR A 258 -5.61 -6.99 20.00
N ASP A 259 -6.80 -7.38 19.53
CA ASP A 259 -7.05 -8.66 18.82
C ASP A 259 -6.61 -9.87 19.66
N LYS A 260 -5.48 -10.52 19.36
CA LYS A 260 -4.99 -11.70 20.09
C LYS A 260 -4.00 -11.35 21.19
N MET A 261 -3.65 -10.08 21.35
CA MET A 261 -2.63 -9.63 22.28
C MET A 261 -3.25 -8.79 23.40
N THR A 262 -2.81 -9.01 24.64
CA THR A 262 -3.30 -8.30 25.83
C THR A 262 -2.14 -7.57 26.50
N ILE A 263 -2.33 -6.30 26.87
CA ILE A 263 -1.34 -5.56 27.66
C ILE A 263 -1.24 -6.16 29.05
N GLN A 264 -0.04 -6.58 29.42
CA GLN A 264 0.25 -7.21 30.70
C GLN A 264 0.84 -6.24 31.71
N THR A 265 1.78 -5.40 31.26
CA THR A 265 2.46 -4.45 32.14
C THR A 265 2.75 -3.15 31.42
N VAL A 266 2.54 -2.04 32.13
CA VAL A 266 2.94 -0.69 31.72
C VAL A 266 3.85 -0.13 32.79
N THR A 267 5.02 0.37 32.38
CA THR A 267 5.91 1.16 33.22
C THR A 267 6.08 2.55 32.63
N ALA A 268 6.73 3.46 33.35
CA ALA A 268 7.03 4.80 32.83
C ALA A 268 7.90 4.80 31.56
N ASP A 269 8.47 3.66 31.18
CA ASP A 269 9.44 3.51 30.09
C ASP A 269 9.20 2.29 29.19
N SER A 270 8.16 1.47 29.43
CA SER A 270 7.93 0.26 28.63
C SER A 270 6.50 -0.26 28.66
N ILE A 271 6.14 -0.99 27.62
CA ILE A 271 4.88 -1.75 27.51
C ILE A 271 5.26 -3.20 27.17
N MET A 272 4.57 -4.16 27.81
CA MET A 272 4.62 -5.58 27.44
C MET A 272 3.22 -6.09 27.15
N MET A 273 3.07 -6.78 26.03
CA MET A 273 1.87 -7.52 25.64
C MET A 273 2.22 -8.99 25.44
N ASN A 274 1.24 -9.85 25.63
CA ASN A 274 1.37 -11.25 25.28
C ASN A 274 0.05 -11.83 24.76
N ASN A 275 0.03 -13.09 24.33
CA ASN A 275 -1.18 -13.73 23.81
C ASN A 275 -2.04 -14.39 24.90
N GLU A 276 -2.21 -13.74 26.06
CA GLU A 276 -3.15 -14.22 27.09
C GLU A 276 -4.55 -14.46 26.50
N ASP A 277 -5.20 -15.54 26.95
CA ASP A 277 -6.49 -16.05 26.49
C ASP A 277 -6.54 -16.54 25.02
N ASN A 278 -5.40 -16.54 24.30
CA ASN A 278 -5.34 -16.81 22.86
C ASN A 278 -4.28 -17.84 22.45
N ASP A 279 -4.66 -19.12 22.40
CA ASP A 279 -3.86 -20.16 21.72
C ASP A 279 -3.88 -19.95 20.19
N ILE A 280 -2.70 -19.82 19.57
CA ILE A 280 -2.57 -19.64 18.12
C ILE A 280 -1.98 -20.90 17.49
N THR A 281 -2.59 -21.38 16.40
CA THR A 281 -2.07 -22.52 15.62
C THR A 281 -1.59 -22.05 14.26
N LEU A 282 -0.30 -22.24 13.99
CA LEU A 282 0.35 -21.94 12.70
C LEU A 282 0.05 -23.08 11.70
N SER A 283 -1.20 -23.12 11.25
CA SER A 283 -1.63 -24.04 10.19
C SER A 283 -1.17 -23.54 8.82
N LYS A 284 -1.10 -24.42 7.83
CA LYS A 284 -0.76 -24.07 6.44
C LYS A 284 -1.70 -23.00 5.86
N ASN A 285 -1.14 -22.11 5.05
CA ASN A 285 -1.86 -21.09 4.29
C ASN A 285 -2.84 -20.29 5.17
N LYS A 286 -2.27 -19.55 6.13
CA LYS A 286 -3.02 -18.72 7.07
C LYS A 286 -2.39 -17.34 7.21
N ASP A 287 -3.27 -16.35 7.15
CA ASP A 287 -3.07 -15.03 7.71
C ASP A 287 -3.69 -14.96 9.11
N ILE A 288 -2.90 -14.52 10.08
CA ILE A 288 -3.27 -14.48 11.50
C ILE A 288 -2.92 -13.09 12.03
N THR A 289 -3.92 -12.21 12.14
CA THR A 289 -3.75 -10.91 12.81
C THR A 289 -3.41 -11.13 14.28
N LEU A 290 -2.32 -10.54 14.78
CA LEU A 290 -1.96 -10.58 16.19
C LEU A 290 -2.51 -9.37 16.92
N MET A 291 -2.27 -8.19 16.34
CA MET A 291 -2.68 -6.88 16.80
C MET A 291 -2.76 -5.95 15.57
N PRO A 292 -3.38 -4.77 15.66
CA PRO A 292 -3.37 -3.80 14.55
C PRO A 292 -1.95 -3.60 13.97
N GLY A 293 -1.82 -3.59 12.65
CA GLY A 293 -0.54 -3.40 11.97
C GLY A 293 0.43 -4.58 11.99
N VAL A 294 0.18 -5.66 12.74
CA VAL A 294 1.08 -6.83 12.82
C VAL A 294 0.31 -8.15 12.71
N SER A 295 0.59 -8.89 11.65
CA SER A 295 0.02 -10.20 11.33
C SER A 295 1.10 -11.26 11.14
N ILE A 296 0.73 -12.53 11.18
CA ILE A 296 1.57 -13.66 10.77
C ILE A 296 1.02 -14.24 9.47
N ARG A 297 1.89 -14.52 8.48
CA ARG A 297 1.57 -15.41 7.36
C ARG A 297 2.31 -16.74 7.50
N THR A 298 1.64 -17.85 7.21
CA THR A 298 2.22 -19.19 7.17
C THR A 298 2.21 -19.77 5.75
N ALA A 299 3.27 -20.49 5.40
CA ALA A 299 3.37 -21.17 4.11
C ALA A 299 2.33 -22.28 3.95
N ASP A 300 1.90 -22.56 2.72
CA ASP A 300 1.21 -23.80 2.36
C ASP A 300 2.18 -24.99 2.20
N ALA A 301 2.95 -25.27 3.25
CA ALA A 301 3.99 -26.29 3.21
C ALA A 301 3.91 -27.26 4.40
N ASP A 302 4.40 -28.49 4.20
CA ASP A 302 4.53 -29.47 5.28
C ASP A 302 5.52 -29.02 6.36
N GLU A 303 6.58 -28.31 5.96
CA GLU A 303 7.54 -27.69 6.86
C GLU A 303 7.05 -26.31 7.28
N LEU A 304 7.10 -26.02 8.59
CA LEU A 304 6.70 -24.71 9.09
C LEU A 304 7.62 -23.62 8.54
N ARG A 305 7.02 -22.67 7.83
CA ARG A 305 7.59 -21.37 7.50
C ARG A 305 6.55 -20.32 7.80
N TYR A 306 6.95 -19.25 8.47
CA TYR A 306 6.08 -18.13 8.76
C TYR A 306 6.88 -16.84 8.95
N TYR A 307 6.26 -15.69 8.75
CA TYR A 307 6.86 -14.38 9.04
C TYR A 307 5.82 -13.44 9.66
N LEU A 308 6.30 -12.40 10.33
CA LEU A 308 5.48 -11.23 10.65
C LEU A 308 5.33 -10.35 9.41
N TYR A 309 4.18 -9.72 9.24
CA TYR A 309 4.01 -8.68 8.22
C TYR A 309 3.12 -7.54 8.70
N LYS A 310 3.34 -6.35 8.12
CA LYS A 310 2.46 -5.19 8.16
C LYS A 310 1.80 -5.05 6.80
N GLU A 311 0.47 -4.98 6.77
CA GLU A 311 -0.29 -4.64 5.57
C GLU A 311 -0.67 -3.16 5.63
N ILE A 312 -0.52 -2.48 4.49
CA ILE A 312 -0.91 -1.09 4.28
C ILE A 312 -1.95 -1.08 3.18
N THR A 313 -3.06 -0.39 3.40
CA THR A 313 -4.18 -0.32 2.43
C THR A 313 -4.51 1.11 2.03
N GLU A 314 -3.99 2.07 2.79
CA GLU A 314 -4.16 3.48 2.57
C GLU A 314 -3.45 3.90 1.27
N PRO A 315 -4.06 4.77 0.47
CA PRO A 315 -3.40 5.34 -0.70
C PRO A 315 -2.13 6.11 -0.32
N GLY A 316 -1.07 5.93 -1.09
CA GLY A 316 0.20 6.56 -0.82
C GLY A 316 1.37 5.87 -1.49
N THR A 317 2.55 6.44 -1.31
CA THR A 317 3.82 5.78 -1.66
C THR A 317 4.52 5.40 -0.38
N TYR A 318 4.86 4.13 -0.28
CA TYR A 318 5.42 3.50 0.91
C TYR A 318 6.80 2.95 0.61
N GLU A 319 7.65 2.99 1.63
CA GLU A 319 8.97 2.42 1.56
C GLU A 319 9.00 1.04 2.20
N ILE A 320 9.53 0.06 1.47
CA ILE A 320 9.87 -1.26 1.97
C ILE A 320 11.39 -1.30 2.10
N ARG A 321 11.92 -1.13 3.31
CA ARG A 321 13.37 -1.14 3.55
C ARG A 321 13.94 -2.54 3.78
N GLY A 322 15.23 -2.67 3.57
CA GLY A 322 16.03 -3.79 4.06
C GLY A 322 16.58 -3.55 5.46
N ASN A 323 17.33 -4.52 5.95
CA ASN A 323 18.11 -4.38 7.17
C ASN A 323 19.13 -3.24 7.03
N VAL A 324 19.35 -2.53 8.14
CA VAL A 324 20.30 -1.42 8.23
C VAL A 324 21.71 -1.95 8.27
N ALA A 325 22.58 -1.37 7.47
CA ALA A 325 24.01 -1.65 7.39
C ALA A 325 24.82 -0.47 7.93
N THR A 326 25.95 -0.77 8.56
CA THR A 326 26.95 0.21 9.03
C THR A 326 28.33 0.01 8.39
N ASP A 327 28.49 -1.04 7.59
CA ASP A 327 29.69 -1.40 6.83
C ASP A 327 29.25 -2.21 5.59
N THR A 328 30.17 -2.92 4.95
CA THR A 328 29.91 -3.91 3.90
C THR A 328 28.81 -4.87 4.31
N PHE A 329 27.81 -5.04 3.44
CA PHE A 329 26.62 -5.80 3.76
C PHE A 329 26.08 -6.55 2.53
N THR A 330 25.35 -7.63 2.80
CA THR A 330 24.69 -8.46 1.79
C THR A 330 23.20 -8.52 2.09
N TRP A 331 22.40 -8.02 1.15
CA TRP A 331 20.95 -8.18 1.18
C TRP A 331 20.50 -9.36 0.33
N THR A 332 19.56 -10.13 0.86
CA THR A 332 18.81 -11.19 0.19
C THR A 332 17.33 -11.05 0.57
N ALA A 333 16.46 -11.89 0.02
CA ALA A 333 15.04 -11.91 0.41
C ALA A 333 14.79 -12.17 1.92
N ASP A 334 15.79 -12.68 2.65
CA ASP A 334 15.70 -12.95 4.10
C ASP A 334 15.81 -11.68 4.96
N ASN A 335 16.44 -10.63 4.45
CA ASN A 335 16.73 -9.38 5.17
C ASN A 335 16.44 -8.12 4.33
N PHE A 336 15.77 -8.29 3.19
CA PHE A 336 15.21 -7.21 2.40
C PHE A 336 13.83 -7.62 1.86
N ALA A 337 12.79 -7.05 2.46
CA ALA A 337 11.41 -7.33 2.10
C ALA A 337 11.04 -6.86 0.68
N GLY A 338 11.84 -5.99 0.06
CA GLY A 338 11.63 -5.57 -1.31
C GLY A 338 11.88 -6.69 -2.34
N PHE A 339 12.85 -7.58 -2.10
CA PHE A 339 13.14 -8.68 -3.02
C PHE A 339 12.03 -9.72 -3.07
N TYR A 340 11.90 -10.34 -4.25
CA TYR A 340 10.93 -11.40 -4.48
C TYR A 340 11.16 -12.57 -3.52
N TYR A 341 10.08 -13.02 -2.89
CA TYR A 341 10.06 -14.19 -2.04
C TYR A 341 8.74 -14.94 -2.19
N ASP A 342 8.83 -16.22 -2.53
CA ASP A 342 7.70 -17.15 -2.41
C ASP A 342 7.82 -17.91 -1.10
N ILE A 343 6.84 -17.78 -0.20
CA ILE A 343 6.86 -18.45 1.10
C ILE A 343 6.50 -19.95 0.99
N ASP A 344 5.65 -20.29 0.01
CA ASP A 344 5.09 -21.63 -0.15
C ASP A 344 6.16 -22.58 -0.68
N ASP A 345 6.92 -22.13 -1.69
CA ASP A 345 8.04 -22.91 -2.25
C ASP A 345 9.42 -22.48 -1.75
N ASN A 346 9.47 -21.47 -0.88
CA ASN A 346 10.70 -20.92 -0.31
C ASN A 346 11.66 -20.44 -1.40
N ILE A 347 11.12 -19.78 -2.43
CA ILE A 347 11.88 -19.29 -3.57
C ILE A 347 12.44 -17.91 -3.27
N LYS A 348 13.76 -17.79 -3.37
CA LYS A 348 14.51 -16.54 -3.22
C LYS A 348 15.74 -16.57 -4.12
N THR A 349 15.85 -15.58 -4.97
CA THR A 349 16.77 -15.65 -6.13
C THR A 349 17.80 -14.53 -6.13
N GLU A 350 17.49 -13.40 -5.47
CA GLU A 350 18.25 -12.15 -5.52
C GLU A 350 19.23 -12.01 -4.35
N GLU A 351 20.43 -11.50 -4.65
CA GLU A 351 21.48 -11.12 -3.71
C GLU A 351 22.09 -9.78 -4.15
N LEU A 352 22.26 -8.83 -3.23
CA LEU A 352 22.97 -7.57 -3.47
C LEU A 352 24.05 -7.39 -2.41
N VAL A 353 25.29 -7.24 -2.84
CA VAL A 353 26.45 -6.99 -1.96
C VAL A 353 26.91 -5.56 -2.16
N ALA A 354 26.93 -4.75 -1.10
CA ALA A 354 27.57 -3.44 -1.09
C ALA A 354 28.90 -3.51 -0.34
N THR A 355 30.02 -3.25 -1.02
CA THR A 355 31.37 -3.29 -0.46
C THR A 355 31.87 -1.88 -0.17
N ILE A 356 32.00 -1.55 1.12
CA ILE A 356 32.41 -0.22 1.58
C ILE A 356 33.93 -0.08 1.53
N SER A 357 34.38 0.98 0.87
CA SER A 357 35.77 1.44 0.80
C SER A 357 35.99 2.70 1.65
N GLU A 358 37.25 3.12 1.78
CA GLU A 358 37.64 4.31 2.55
C GLU A 358 36.85 5.56 2.13
N GLY A 359 36.29 6.26 3.13
CA GLY A 359 35.49 7.47 2.92
C GLY A 359 34.03 7.20 2.57
N ASN A 360 33.46 6.08 3.02
CA ASN A 360 32.07 5.66 2.79
C ASN A 360 31.73 5.58 1.30
N LYS A 361 32.59 4.92 0.54
CA LYS A 361 32.45 4.82 -0.92
C LYS A 361 32.16 3.39 -1.36
N LEU A 362 31.30 3.26 -2.35
CA LEU A 362 31.11 2.05 -3.14
C LEU A 362 31.83 2.33 -4.47
N LEU A 363 33.00 1.72 -4.65
CA LEU A 363 33.87 2.01 -5.79
C LEU A 363 33.57 1.07 -6.95
N GLU A 364 33.53 1.61 -8.16
CA GLU A 364 33.37 0.78 -9.34
C GLU A 364 34.52 -0.25 -9.52
N PRO A 365 34.25 -1.39 -10.16
CA PRO A 365 32.92 -1.91 -10.48
C PRO A 365 32.27 -2.63 -9.28
N ASP A 366 33.08 -3.24 -8.41
CA ASP A 366 32.64 -4.22 -7.41
C ASP A 366 32.03 -3.62 -6.13
N GLY A 367 31.89 -2.30 -6.04
CA GLY A 367 31.37 -1.61 -4.87
C GLY A 367 29.90 -1.94 -4.61
N VAL A 368 29.13 -2.24 -5.64
CA VAL A 368 27.82 -2.88 -5.53
C VAL A 368 27.75 -3.98 -6.59
N VAL A 369 27.44 -5.20 -6.16
CA VAL A 369 27.23 -6.34 -7.05
C VAL A 369 25.87 -6.94 -6.76
N TYR A 370 25.01 -7.00 -7.77
CA TYR A 370 23.72 -7.67 -7.73
C TYR A 370 23.81 -8.98 -8.52
N THR A 371 23.37 -10.08 -7.92
CA THR A 371 23.30 -11.39 -8.57
C THR A 371 21.92 -11.94 -8.39
N THR A 372 21.35 -12.50 -9.46
CA THR A 372 20.12 -13.29 -9.38
C THR A 372 20.28 -14.63 -10.09
N LYS A 373 19.67 -15.67 -9.53
CA LYS A 373 19.76 -17.05 -10.04
C LYS A 373 18.39 -17.68 -10.10
N VAL A 374 18.14 -18.41 -11.19
CA VAL A 374 16.88 -19.12 -11.37
C VAL A 374 16.67 -20.15 -10.27
N MET A 375 15.42 -20.32 -9.85
CA MET A 375 14.95 -21.46 -9.09
C MET A 375 13.81 -22.13 -9.84
N ALA A 376 13.58 -23.41 -9.60
CA ALA A 376 12.40 -24.08 -10.10
C ALA A 376 11.18 -23.68 -9.26
N ASP A 377 10.07 -23.47 -9.93
CA ASP A 377 8.73 -23.21 -9.38
C ASP A 377 7.76 -24.17 -10.09
N ASP A 378 6.73 -24.64 -9.38
CA ASP A 378 5.72 -25.51 -9.97
C ASP A 378 4.57 -24.67 -10.52
N PHE A 379 3.90 -25.14 -11.58
CA PHE A 379 2.65 -24.49 -12.00
C PHE A 379 1.57 -24.74 -10.95
N GLU A 380 0.69 -23.76 -10.74
CA GLU A 380 -0.50 -23.97 -9.89
C GLU A 380 -1.32 -25.16 -10.44
N TYR A 381 -1.44 -25.25 -11.77
CA TYR A 381 -1.89 -26.48 -12.41
C TYR A 381 -0.75 -27.51 -12.49
N GLU A 382 -0.51 -28.21 -11.37
CA GLU A 382 0.60 -29.17 -11.17
C GLU A 382 0.88 -30.09 -12.38
N PRO A 383 -0.11 -30.61 -13.14
CA PRO A 383 0.17 -31.51 -14.26
C PRO A 383 0.96 -30.89 -15.42
N TRP A 384 1.10 -29.57 -15.51
CA TRP A 384 1.97 -28.90 -16.49
C TRP A 384 3.46 -28.97 -16.13
N GLY A 385 3.82 -29.44 -14.94
CA GLY A 385 5.21 -29.55 -14.48
C GLY A 385 5.71 -28.29 -13.79
N SER A 386 6.91 -27.85 -14.18
CA SER A 386 7.62 -26.76 -13.49
C SER A 386 8.24 -25.77 -14.49
N TYR A 387 8.62 -24.60 -13.99
CA TYR A 387 9.32 -23.57 -14.74
C TYR A 387 10.45 -22.94 -13.91
N ASN A 388 11.38 -22.29 -14.60
CA ASN A 388 12.43 -21.48 -13.98
C ASN A 388 11.87 -20.08 -13.70
N VAL A 389 11.78 -19.74 -12.43
CA VAL A 389 11.46 -18.39 -11.95
C VAL A 389 12.73 -17.66 -11.54
N ILE A 390 12.75 -16.35 -11.75
CA ILE A 390 13.84 -15.48 -11.30
C ILE A 390 13.29 -14.14 -10.81
N GLY A 391 13.82 -13.65 -9.70
CA GLY A 391 13.60 -12.28 -9.24
C GLY A 391 14.57 -11.38 -9.99
N PHE A 392 14.07 -10.31 -10.61
CA PHE A 392 14.92 -9.34 -11.29
C PHE A 392 14.47 -7.94 -10.92
N MET A 393 15.35 -7.18 -10.24
CA MET A 393 15.06 -5.86 -9.71
C MET A 393 13.78 -5.84 -8.85
N ALA A 394 13.68 -6.79 -7.91
CA ALA A 394 12.57 -6.88 -6.96
C ALA A 394 11.19 -7.20 -7.57
N GLU A 395 11.15 -7.84 -8.75
CA GLU A 395 9.94 -8.34 -9.41
C GLU A 395 10.09 -9.81 -9.85
N LYS A 396 9.00 -10.59 -9.88
CA LYS A 396 8.95 -11.99 -10.33
C LYS A 396 8.93 -12.07 -11.86
N TYR A 397 9.82 -12.86 -12.44
CA TYR A 397 9.90 -13.15 -13.88
C TYR A 397 10.03 -14.65 -14.17
N PHE A 398 9.58 -15.02 -15.36
CA PHE A 398 9.83 -16.30 -16.00
C PHE A 398 11.14 -16.26 -16.79
N ALA A 399 11.96 -17.30 -16.62
CA ALA A 399 13.22 -17.49 -17.33
C ALA A 399 13.20 -18.69 -18.29
N GLY A 400 12.29 -19.65 -18.11
CA GLY A 400 12.18 -20.80 -19.01
C GLY A 400 11.30 -21.94 -18.46
N TYR A 401 10.90 -22.86 -19.32
CA TYR A 401 10.21 -24.10 -18.97
C TYR A 401 11.21 -25.20 -18.57
N ILE A 402 10.80 -26.11 -17.70
CA ILE A 402 11.61 -27.25 -17.25
C ILE A 402 11.05 -28.55 -17.82
N ASP A 403 11.90 -29.33 -18.49
CA ASP A 403 11.61 -30.70 -18.93
C ASP A 403 11.23 -31.57 -17.73
N THR A 404 10.05 -32.20 -17.79
CA THR A 404 9.66 -33.24 -16.83
C THR A 404 9.97 -34.62 -17.41
N PRO A 405 11.03 -35.31 -16.94
CA PRO A 405 11.45 -36.54 -17.57
C PRO A 405 10.37 -37.62 -17.55
N ASP A 406 10.32 -38.41 -18.61
CA ASP A 406 9.44 -39.58 -18.76
C ASP A 406 7.93 -39.26 -18.81
N THR A 407 7.53 -38.00 -19.03
CA THR A 407 6.15 -37.60 -19.34
C THR A 407 6.07 -36.79 -20.64
N THR A 408 4.86 -36.50 -21.08
CA THR A 408 4.55 -35.53 -22.16
C THR A 408 3.41 -34.60 -21.74
N ASP A 409 3.16 -34.54 -20.43
CA ASP A 409 2.08 -33.74 -19.83
C ASP A 409 2.55 -32.31 -19.55
N ASP A 410 3.87 -32.08 -19.52
CA ASP A 410 4.58 -30.80 -19.58
C ASP A 410 4.47 -30.13 -20.96
N VAL A 411 3.24 -30.03 -21.46
CA VAL A 411 2.92 -29.56 -22.81
C VAL A 411 3.41 -28.15 -23.09
N LEU A 412 3.63 -27.31 -22.08
CA LEU A 412 4.17 -25.96 -22.24
C LEU A 412 5.66 -26.01 -22.62
N PHE A 413 6.42 -26.94 -22.02
CA PHE A 413 7.80 -27.23 -22.38
C PHE A 413 7.86 -27.87 -23.79
N GLU A 414 7.15 -28.99 -23.98
CA GLU A 414 7.18 -29.78 -25.22
C GLU A 414 6.76 -29.02 -26.49
N GLU A 415 5.93 -27.98 -26.34
CA GLU A 415 5.47 -27.19 -27.48
C GLU A 415 6.29 -25.92 -27.72
N SER A 416 7.14 -25.50 -26.78
CA SER A 416 8.02 -24.34 -26.97
C SER A 416 9.28 -24.75 -27.75
N ASP A 417 9.72 -23.94 -28.71
CA ASP A 417 10.95 -24.25 -29.46
C ASP A 417 12.20 -23.66 -28.76
N ASP A 418 12.07 -22.52 -28.09
CA ASP A 418 13.07 -21.96 -27.17
C ASP A 418 12.52 -21.99 -25.74
N GLU A 419 12.89 -23.02 -24.98
CA GLU A 419 12.33 -23.26 -23.65
C GLU A 419 13.03 -22.44 -22.56
N ASN A 420 14.17 -21.81 -22.84
CA ASN A 420 14.91 -20.96 -21.90
C ASN A 420 15.14 -19.57 -22.50
N VAL A 421 14.21 -18.65 -22.23
CA VAL A 421 14.25 -17.27 -22.75
C VAL A 421 15.42 -16.46 -22.17
N LEU A 422 15.92 -16.83 -20.98
CA LEU A 422 17.10 -16.18 -20.39
C LEU A 422 18.37 -16.45 -21.20
N SER A 423 18.45 -17.59 -21.89
CA SER A 423 19.58 -17.90 -22.79
C SER A 423 19.64 -16.99 -24.02
N ASP A 424 18.52 -16.35 -24.35
CA ASP A 424 18.40 -15.29 -25.37
C ASP A 424 18.43 -13.89 -24.75
N GLU A 425 18.94 -13.78 -23.52
CA GLU A 425 19.10 -12.53 -22.77
C GLU A 425 17.78 -11.77 -22.54
N GLN A 426 16.69 -12.51 -22.31
CA GLN A 426 15.36 -11.94 -22.07
C GLN A 426 14.64 -12.60 -20.89
N LEU A 427 13.76 -11.85 -20.23
CA LEU A 427 12.84 -12.33 -19.20
C LEU A 427 11.40 -11.96 -19.54
N LEU A 428 10.45 -12.80 -19.15
CA LEU A 428 9.01 -12.54 -19.38
C LEU A 428 8.28 -12.39 -18.04
N LYS A 429 7.42 -11.38 -17.91
CA LYS A 429 6.61 -11.24 -16.70
C LYS A 429 5.54 -12.34 -16.66
N ILE A 430 5.38 -12.98 -15.51
CA ILE A 430 4.28 -13.92 -15.27
C ILE A 430 3.04 -13.08 -14.96
N LEU A 431 2.01 -13.21 -15.80
CA LEU A 431 0.76 -12.45 -15.67
C LEU A 431 -0.35 -13.28 -15.02
N MET A 432 -0.33 -14.60 -15.22
CA MET A 432 -1.32 -15.51 -14.64
C MET A 432 -0.72 -16.90 -14.47
N ASP A 433 -0.93 -17.48 -13.29
CA ASP A 433 -0.67 -18.89 -12.95
C ASP A 433 -1.76 -19.30 -11.94
N ASN A 434 -2.74 -20.10 -12.37
CA ASN A 434 -3.95 -20.38 -11.59
C ASN A 434 -4.61 -21.71 -12.01
N ASP A 435 -5.09 -22.51 -11.06
CA ASP A 435 -5.83 -23.76 -11.28
C ASP A 435 -7.34 -23.70 -10.93
N ASP A 436 -7.86 -22.54 -10.51
CA ASP A 436 -9.25 -22.29 -10.14
C ASP A 436 -10.21 -22.82 -11.21
N GLU A 437 -11.20 -23.61 -10.79
CA GLU A 437 -12.23 -24.11 -11.70
C GLU A 437 -13.17 -22.97 -12.14
N ARG A 438 -13.14 -22.64 -13.43
CA ARG A 438 -14.00 -21.63 -14.07
C ARG A 438 -14.83 -22.23 -15.18
N THR A 439 -16.10 -21.81 -15.26
CA THR A 439 -16.98 -22.14 -16.39
C THR A 439 -16.98 -21.00 -17.40
N VAL A 440 -16.53 -21.28 -18.61
CA VAL A 440 -16.59 -20.34 -19.74
C VAL A 440 -17.72 -20.72 -20.70
N THR A 441 -18.33 -19.74 -21.36
CA THR A 441 -19.42 -19.96 -22.32
C THR A 441 -19.10 -19.33 -23.66
N SER A 442 -19.76 -19.79 -24.73
CA SER A 442 -19.62 -19.15 -26.06
C SER A 442 -20.14 -17.70 -26.12
N GLY A 443 -20.83 -17.22 -25.09
CA GLY A 443 -21.30 -15.83 -25.00
C GLY A 443 -20.44 -14.92 -24.14
N THR A 444 -19.44 -15.48 -23.43
CA THR A 444 -18.61 -14.74 -22.48
C THR A 444 -17.16 -15.22 -22.63
N PRO A 445 -16.32 -14.48 -23.38
CA PRO A 445 -14.90 -14.74 -23.48
C PRO A 445 -14.22 -14.73 -22.12
N LEU A 446 -13.16 -15.52 -21.98
CA LEU A 446 -12.26 -15.41 -20.84
C LEU A 446 -11.31 -14.25 -21.10
N ALA A 447 -11.50 -13.15 -20.35
CA ALA A 447 -10.57 -12.03 -20.35
C ALA A 447 -9.24 -12.45 -19.70
N MET A 448 -8.15 -12.01 -20.30
CA MET A 448 -6.77 -12.21 -19.87
C MET A 448 -6.03 -10.87 -19.90
N GLU A 449 -4.81 -10.83 -19.38
CA GLU A 449 -4.03 -9.61 -19.31
C GLU A 449 -3.54 -9.15 -20.70
N GLU A 450 -3.07 -7.91 -20.80
CA GLU A 450 -2.52 -7.31 -22.04
C GLU A 450 -3.47 -7.37 -23.25
N GLY A 451 -4.78 -7.31 -23.00
CA GLY A 451 -5.82 -7.27 -24.04
C GLY A 451 -6.11 -8.61 -24.71
N TYR A 452 -5.61 -9.72 -24.15
CA TYR A 452 -5.90 -11.07 -24.63
C TYR A 452 -7.30 -11.54 -24.18
N GLU A 453 -8.01 -12.23 -25.05
CA GLU A 453 -9.32 -12.84 -24.72
C GLU A 453 -9.47 -14.20 -25.42
N LEU A 454 -9.79 -15.25 -24.65
CA LEU A 454 -10.02 -16.60 -25.18
C LEU A 454 -11.52 -16.90 -25.29
N SER A 455 -11.99 -17.17 -26.51
CA SER A 455 -13.40 -17.37 -26.83
C SER A 455 -13.72 -18.78 -27.32
N ILE A 456 -14.86 -19.34 -26.90
CA ILE A 456 -15.43 -20.55 -27.50
C ILE A 456 -16.24 -20.17 -28.74
N ALA A 457 -15.65 -20.31 -29.91
CA ALA A 457 -16.32 -20.06 -31.18
C ALA A 457 -17.38 -21.14 -31.51
N ALA A 458 -17.08 -22.41 -31.25
CA ALA A 458 -18.03 -23.50 -31.44
C ALA A 458 -17.67 -24.78 -30.66
N ILE A 459 -18.67 -25.60 -30.36
CA ILE A 459 -18.49 -27.00 -29.92
C ILE A 459 -19.14 -27.94 -30.93
N ASP A 460 -18.48 -29.04 -31.27
CA ASP A 460 -18.99 -30.02 -32.22
C ASP A 460 -20.27 -30.73 -31.72
N ILE A 461 -20.93 -31.46 -32.61
CA ILE A 461 -22.23 -32.10 -32.30
C ILE A 461 -22.08 -33.15 -31.20
N ASP A 462 -20.94 -33.81 -31.14
CA ASP A 462 -20.66 -34.86 -30.16
C ASP A 462 -20.21 -34.28 -28.80
N GLY A 463 -19.95 -32.97 -28.71
CA GLY A 463 -19.48 -32.31 -27.48
C GLY A 463 -18.00 -32.56 -27.17
N ASN A 464 -17.26 -33.19 -28.09
CA ASN A 464 -15.89 -33.63 -27.87
C ASN A 464 -14.86 -32.64 -28.35
N LYS A 465 -15.20 -31.79 -29.32
CA LYS A 465 -14.27 -30.82 -29.93
C LYS A 465 -14.72 -29.40 -29.66
N VAL A 466 -13.78 -28.57 -29.22
CA VAL A 466 -13.99 -27.15 -28.97
C VAL A 466 -13.14 -26.37 -29.96
N TYR A 467 -13.77 -25.51 -30.74
CA TYR A 467 -13.09 -24.52 -31.56
C TYR A 467 -12.96 -23.23 -30.77
N LEU A 468 -11.71 -22.86 -30.50
CA LEU A 468 -11.32 -21.69 -29.72
C LEU A 468 -10.71 -20.64 -30.63
N GLU A 469 -10.95 -19.38 -30.30
CA GLU A 469 -10.32 -18.20 -30.91
C GLU A 469 -9.70 -17.36 -29.80
N LEU A 470 -8.42 -17.03 -29.93
CA LEU A 470 -7.74 -16.06 -29.08
C LEU A 470 -7.65 -14.75 -29.83
N SER A 471 -8.15 -13.68 -29.22
CA SER A 471 -7.99 -12.32 -29.70
C SER A 471 -7.02 -11.54 -28.84
N LYS A 472 -6.33 -10.57 -29.45
CA LYS A 472 -5.62 -9.48 -28.78
C LYS A 472 -6.19 -8.17 -29.29
N ASP A 473 -6.61 -7.28 -28.39
CA ASP A 473 -7.19 -5.97 -28.73
C ASP A 473 -8.34 -6.07 -29.75
N GLY A 474 -9.18 -7.10 -29.60
CA GLY A 474 -10.33 -7.38 -30.48
C GLY A 474 -9.99 -8.01 -31.84
N ALA A 475 -8.72 -8.28 -32.15
CA ALA A 475 -8.30 -8.97 -33.37
C ALA A 475 -7.91 -10.42 -33.07
N VAL A 476 -8.46 -11.38 -33.82
CA VAL A 476 -8.10 -12.80 -33.69
C VAL A 476 -6.63 -13.01 -34.09
N VAL A 477 -5.82 -13.49 -33.16
CA VAL A 477 -4.38 -13.78 -33.34
C VAL A 477 -4.11 -15.28 -33.48
N ASP A 478 -4.95 -16.13 -32.89
CA ASP A 478 -4.87 -17.58 -33.07
C ASP A 478 -6.26 -18.23 -33.05
N SER A 479 -6.37 -19.41 -33.66
CA SER A 479 -7.56 -20.25 -33.54
C SER A 479 -7.20 -21.72 -33.60
N LYS A 480 -7.79 -22.52 -32.71
CA LYS A 480 -7.40 -23.93 -32.53
C LYS A 480 -8.59 -24.79 -32.17
N VAL A 481 -8.54 -26.06 -32.59
CA VAL A 481 -9.50 -27.07 -32.14
C VAL A 481 -8.81 -27.98 -31.12
N ILE A 482 -9.36 -28.02 -29.90
CA ILE A 482 -8.97 -28.98 -28.87
C ILE A 482 -10.04 -30.05 -28.70
N SER A 483 -9.74 -31.14 -28.02
CA SER A 483 -10.67 -32.26 -27.84
C SER A 483 -10.73 -32.79 -26.39
N PRO A 484 -11.09 -31.93 -25.42
CA PRO A 484 -10.92 -32.25 -24.00
C PRO A 484 -11.79 -33.41 -23.51
N SER A 485 -12.92 -33.64 -24.17
CA SER A 485 -13.90 -34.66 -23.78
C SER A 485 -13.85 -35.94 -24.63
N LYS A 486 -12.87 -36.09 -25.54
CA LYS A 486 -12.71 -37.34 -26.28
C LYS A 486 -12.23 -38.47 -25.37
N ASP A 487 -12.59 -39.70 -25.72
CA ASP A 487 -12.12 -40.90 -25.00
C ASP A 487 -10.59 -41.02 -25.07
N GLY A 488 -9.95 -41.18 -23.91
CA GLY A 488 -8.49 -41.22 -23.78
C GLY A 488 -7.77 -39.92 -24.16
N ALA A 489 -8.39 -38.75 -23.96
CA ALA A 489 -7.75 -37.45 -24.16
C ALA A 489 -6.44 -37.32 -23.36
N THR A 490 -5.35 -36.97 -24.04
CA THR A 490 -4.05 -36.65 -23.41
C THR A 490 -4.04 -35.20 -22.91
N MET A 491 -2.99 -34.80 -22.19
CA MET A 491 -2.83 -33.40 -21.76
C MET A 491 -2.87 -32.44 -22.95
N LYS A 492 -2.12 -32.73 -24.02
CA LYS A 492 -2.14 -31.95 -25.27
C LYS A 492 -3.52 -31.85 -25.93
N ASP A 493 -4.40 -32.83 -25.75
CA ASP A 493 -5.77 -32.76 -26.27
C ASP A 493 -6.69 -31.85 -25.46
N LYS A 494 -6.34 -31.62 -24.19
CA LYS A 494 -7.10 -30.81 -23.23
C LYS A 494 -6.57 -29.39 -23.09
N THR A 495 -5.31 -29.16 -23.46
CA THR A 495 -4.66 -27.85 -23.34
C THR A 495 -4.75 -27.05 -24.63
N TYR A 496 -5.41 -25.90 -24.57
CA TYR A 496 -5.17 -24.82 -25.52
C TYR A 496 -3.83 -24.17 -25.19
N TYR A 497 -3.03 -23.86 -26.20
CA TYR A 497 -1.81 -23.10 -26.05
C TYR A 497 -1.58 -22.26 -27.30
N TYR A 498 -1.04 -21.06 -27.10
CA TYR A 498 -0.65 -20.12 -28.14
C TYR A 498 0.84 -19.80 -28.00
N LYS A 499 1.55 -19.91 -29.13
CA LYS A 499 2.98 -19.68 -29.23
C LYS A 499 3.27 -18.39 -29.96
N LYS A 500 4.31 -17.69 -29.54
CA LYS A 500 4.71 -16.43 -30.15
C LYS A 500 6.23 -16.32 -30.14
N ASP A 501 6.78 -15.78 -31.22
CA ASP A 501 8.15 -15.26 -31.21
C ASP A 501 8.19 -14.03 -30.29
N ILE A 502 9.00 -14.08 -29.24
CA ILE A 502 9.21 -12.98 -28.30
C ILE A 502 10.67 -12.57 -28.38
N GLY A 503 10.92 -11.36 -28.89
CA GLY A 503 12.29 -10.90 -29.14
C GLY A 503 13.08 -11.90 -29.98
N ASP A 504 14.12 -12.47 -29.38
CA ASP A 504 15.00 -13.43 -30.06
C ASP A 504 14.56 -14.90 -29.83
N SER A 505 13.78 -15.18 -28.79
CA SER A 505 13.19 -16.49 -28.52
C SER A 505 12.05 -16.83 -29.46
N LYS A 506 12.03 -18.05 -29.97
CA LYS A 506 11.11 -18.55 -30.99
C LYS A 506 10.06 -19.47 -30.43
N ASP A 507 8.85 -19.30 -30.95
CA ASP A 507 7.71 -20.16 -30.69
C ASP A 507 7.52 -20.50 -29.18
N VAL A 508 7.67 -19.50 -28.29
CA VAL A 508 7.46 -19.66 -26.85
C VAL A 508 5.97 -19.71 -26.55
N VAL A 509 5.51 -20.69 -25.77
CA VAL A 509 4.12 -20.71 -25.27
C VAL A 509 3.93 -19.53 -24.31
N ILE A 510 3.02 -18.60 -24.62
CA ILE A 510 2.76 -17.42 -23.76
C ILE A 510 1.34 -17.37 -23.20
N VAL A 511 0.44 -18.19 -23.72
CA VAL A 511 -0.93 -18.35 -23.21
C VAL A 511 -1.26 -19.83 -23.24
N ALA A 512 -1.72 -20.39 -22.12
CA ALA A 512 -2.27 -21.73 -22.05
C ALA A 512 -3.53 -21.80 -21.19
N ALA A 513 -4.45 -22.69 -21.56
CA ALA A 513 -5.66 -22.97 -20.81
C ALA A 513 -5.95 -24.47 -20.86
N HIS A 514 -6.01 -25.13 -19.70
CA HIS A 514 -6.41 -26.53 -19.59
C HIS A 514 -7.93 -26.63 -19.48
N PHE A 515 -8.53 -27.47 -20.33
CA PHE A 515 -9.96 -27.73 -20.34
C PHE A 515 -10.26 -29.10 -19.76
N LYS A 516 -10.81 -29.12 -18.54
CA LYS A 516 -11.32 -30.33 -17.88
C LYS A 516 -12.35 -31.06 -18.72
N ASN A 517 -13.29 -30.31 -19.30
CA ASN A 517 -14.33 -30.83 -20.17
C ASN A 517 -14.98 -29.72 -21.02
N ALA A 518 -15.74 -30.14 -22.01
CA ALA A 518 -16.60 -29.28 -22.80
C ALA A 518 -17.99 -29.89 -22.94
N PHE A 519 -19.02 -29.04 -22.97
CA PHE A 519 -20.39 -29.46 -23.08
C PHE A 519 -21.16 -28.58 -24.06
N ARG A 520 -21.82 -29.25 -25.01
CA ARG A 520 -22.76 -28.61 -25.91
C ARG A 520 -24.15 -28.58 -25.27
N GLY A 521 -24.54 -27.42 -24.76
CA GLY A 521 -25.90 -27.18 -24.29
C GLY A 521 -26.88 -26.91 -25.43
N ALA A 522 -28.17 -26.95 -25.10
CA ALA A 522 -29.24 -26.64 -26.06
C ALA A 522 -29.27 -25.15 -26.45
N GLU A 523 -28.86 -24.28 -25.52
CA GLU A 523 -28.90 -22.82 -25.67
C GLU A 523 -27.49 -22.20 -25.68
N GLN A 524 -26.56 -22.76 -24.90
CA GLN A 524 -25.17 -22.27 -24.84
C GLN A 524 -24.18 -23.43 -24.78
N ASN A 525 -23.04 -23.22 -25.42
CA ASN A 525 -21.87 -24.08 -25.30
C ASN A 525 -21.09 -23.63 -24.06
N LEU A 526 -20.65 -24.58 -23.25
CA LEU A 526 -19.86 -24.30 -22.06
C LEU A 526 -18.63 -25.20 -22.01
N ALA A 527 -17.59 -24.75 -21.35
CA ALA A 527 -16.44 -25.56 -21.01
C ALA A 527 -15.95 -25.21 -19.61
N THR A 528 -15.33 -26.19 -18.95
CA THR A 528 -14.74 -26.01 -17.63
C THR A 528 -13.23 -25.94 -17.80
N ILE A 529 -12.64 -24.85 -17.32
CA ILE A 529 -11.20 -24.60 -17.25
C ILE A 529 -10.78 -24.74 -15.79
N ASP A 530 -9.63 -25.33 -15.53
CA ASP A 530 -9.03 -25.53 -14.20
C ASP A 530 -7.50 -25.41 -14.27
N GLY A 531 -7.02 -24.58 -15.20
CA GLY A 531 -5.60 -24.30 -15.40
C GLY A 531 -5.44 -23.16 -16.39
N LEU A 532 -4.79 -22.08 -15.98
CA LEU A 532 -4.52 -20.88 -16.75
C LEU A 532 -3.08 -20.44 -16.56
N TRP A 533 -2.41 -20.19 -17.68
CA TRP A 533 -1.04 -19.67 -17.71
C TRP A 533 -0.96 -18.52 -18.71
N GLN A 534 -0.32 -17.43 -18.30
CA GLN A 534 -0.03 -16.30 -19.18
C GLN A 534 1.31 -15.64 -18.86
N LEU A 535 2.10 -15.43 -19.91
CA LEU A 535 3.29 -14.59 -19.91
C LEU A 535 3.01 -13.29 -20.66
N SER A 536 3.67 -12.22 -20.22
CA SER A 536 3.70 -10.96 -20.96
C SER A 536 4.38 -11.17 -22.31
N ASP A 537 3.81 -10.54 -23.34
CA ASP A 537 4.42 -10.54 -24.67
C ASP A 537 5.36 -9.34 -24.92
N ASN A 538 5.70 -8.63 -23.84
CA ASN A 538 6.69 -7.56 -23.77
C ASN A 538 7.91 -8.04 -22.96
N PRO A 539 9.01 -8.46 -23.61
CA PRO A 539 10.16 -8.99 -22.90
C PRO A 539 10.93 -7.89 -22.16
N ARG A 540 11.48 -8.27 -21.01
CA ARG A 540 12.51 -7.49 -20.31
C ARG A 540 13.87 -7.86 -20.87
N ASP A 541 14.59 -6.85 -21.37
CA ASP A 541 15.95 -7.00 -21.88
C ASP A 541 16.94 -7.22 -20.74
N VAL A 542 17.75 -8.27 -20.83
CA VAL A 542 18.85 -8.51 -19.90
C VAL A 542 20.17 -8.72 -20.62
N SER A 543 20.32 -8.23 -21.85
CA SER A 543 21.57 -8.34 -22.62
C SER A 543 22.79 -7.80 -21.87
N GLU A 544 23.95 -8.44 -22.03
CA GLU A 544 25.21 -7.93 -21.48
C GLU A 544 25.45 -6.46 -21.91
N ASN A 545 25.95 -5.64 -20.99
CA ASN A 545 26.15 -4.19 -21.09
C ASN A 545 24.86 -3.34 -21.11
N THR A 546 23.70 -3.93 -20.81
CA THR A 546 22.47 -3.15 -20.59
C THR A 546 22.56 -2.41 -19.26
N GLU A 547 22.31 -1.11 -19.29
CA GLU A 547 22.35 -0.22 -18.13
C GLU A 547 20.95 -0.03 -17.53
N TYR A 548 20.88 -0.12 -16.20
CA TYR A 548 19.70 0.15 -15.37
C TYR A 548 20.09 1.17 -14.28
N ASP A 549 19.91 2.45 -14.59
CA ASP A 549 20.42 3.59 -13.81
C ASP A 549 21.94 3.50 -13.56
N LYS A 550 22.37 3.07 -12.37
CA LYS A 550 23.80 2.96 -12.01
C LYS A 550 24.34 1.54 -12.16
N MET A 551 23.46 0.57 -12.38
CA MET A 551 23.84 -0.84 -12.48
C MET A 551 23.95 -1.26 -13.94
N THR A 552 25.00 -1.98 -14.30
CA THR A 552 25.23 -2.51 -15.65
C THR A 552 25.25 -4.03 -15.60
N ILE A 553 24.56 -4.70 -16.54
CA ILE A 553 24.61 -6.15 -16.67
C ILE A 553 25.98 -6.57 -17.20
N GLN A 554 26.67 -7.39 -16.42
CA GLN A 554 28.01 -7.88 -16.77
C GLN A 554 28.00 -9.25 -17.42
N THR A 555 27.19 -10.16 -16.88
CA THR A 555 27.16 -11.54 -17.35
C THR A 555 25.74 -12.09 -17.31
N VAL A 556 25.35 -12.76 -18.39
CA VAL A 556 24.15 -13.60 -18.44
C VAL A 556 24.53 -15.03 -18.79
N THR A 557 24.00 -15.96 -18.00
CA THR A 557 24.05 -17.40 -18.28
C THR A 557 22.62 -17.92 -18.43
N ALA A 558 22.48 -19.18 -18.82
CA ALA A 558 21.17 -19.83 -18.90
C ALA A 558 20.41 -19.90 -17.56
N ASP A 559 21.06 -19.56 -16.44
CA ASP A 559 20.54 -19.72 -15.08
C ASP A 559 20.85 -18.54 -14.14
N SER A 560 21.53 -17.48 -14.60
CA SER A 560 21.90 -16.36 -13.73
C SER A 560 22.18 -15.05 -14.47
N ILE A 561 22.00 -13.94 -13.75
CA ILE A 561 22.36 -12.59 -14.18
C ILE A 561 23.24 -11.97 -13.08
N THR A 562 24.32 -11.29 -13.47
CA THR A 562 25.13 -10.45 -12.57
C THR A 562 25.18 -9.03 -13.10
N MET A 563 24.98 -8.06 -12.21
CA MET A 563 25.11 -6.64 -12.45
C MET A 563 26.07 -6.02 -11.44
N ASP A 564 26.75 -4.95 -11.83
CA ASP A 564 27.59 -4.15 -10.93
C ASP A 564 27.48 -2.65 -11.23
N ILE A 565 28.21 -1.80 -10.51
CA ILE A 565 28.23 -0.34 -10.71
C ILE A 565 29.36 0.11 -11.65
N GLU A 566 29.62 -0.62 -12.74
CA GLU A 566 30.57 -0.19 -13.77
C GLU A 566 30.35 1.28 -14.16
N ASP A 567 31.46 2.04 -14.26
CA ASP A 567 31.51 3.48 -14.55
C ASP A 567 30.85 4.39 -13.48
N ASN A 568 30.46 3.86 -12.32
CA ASN A 568 29.69 4.58 -11.29
C ASN A 568 30.28 4.46 -9.87
N ASP A 569 31.14 5.39 -9.46
CA ASP A 569 31.50 5.57 -8.05
C ASP A 569 30.33 6.19 -7.24
N ILE A 570 29.95 5.56 -6.12
CA ILE A 570 28.92 6.08 -5.21
C ILE A 570 29.56 6.50 -3.88
N THR A 571 29.20 7.68 -3.37
CA THR A 571 29.58 8.15 -2.03
C THR A 571 28.36 8.21 -1.13
N LEU A 572 28.36 7.42 -0.05
CA LEU A 572 27.32 7.40 0.98
C LEU A 572 27.50 8.60 1.91
N SER A 573 27.04 9.76 1.44
CA SER A 573 26.99 11.00 2.23
C SER A 573 25.73 11.03 3.08
N LYS A 574 25.69 11.88 4.11
CA LYS A 574 24.51 12.08 4.95
C LYS A 574 23.26 12.45 4.16
N ASN A 575 22.10 11.91 4.59
CA ASN A 575 20.77 12.26 4.10
C ASN A 575 20.68 12.19 2.56
N LYS A 576 20.91 11.00 2.00
CA LYS A 576 20.88 10.77 0.55
C LYS A 576 19.95 9.61 0.21
N ASP A 577 19.13 9.86 -0.80
CA ASP A 577 18.46 8.83 -1.60
C ASP A 577 19.22 8.65 -2.92
N ILE A 578 19.66 7.42 -3.18
CA ILE A 578 20.49 7.06 -4.32
C ILE A 578 19.83 5.89 -5.04
N SER A 579 19.15 6.15 -6.15
CA SER A 579 18.66 5.07 -7.02
C SER A 579 19.83 4.21 -7.51
N LEU A 580 19.69 2.89 -7.49
CA LEU A 580 20.69 1.98 -8.05
C LEU A 580 20.21 1.44 -9.39
N MET A 581 18.99 0.93 -9.39
CA MET A 581 18.25 0.35 -10.51
C MET A 581 16.75 0.52 -10.24
N PRO A 582 15.87 0.32 -11.24
CA PRO A 582 14.42 0.33 -10.99
C PRO A 582 14.05 -0.53 -9.79
N GLY A 583 13.19 -0.03 -8.90
CA GLY A 583 12.73 -0.78 -7.73
C GLY A 583 13.73 -0.92 -6.57
N VAL A 584 15.00 -0.52 -6.71
CA VAL A 584 15.99 -0.60 -5.63
C VAL A 584 16.83 0.68 -5.52
N SER A 585 16.76 1.33 -4.37
CA SER A 585 17.50 2.54 -4.01
C SER A 585 18.25 2.35 -2.70
N ILE A 586 19.28 3.15 -2.44
CA ILE A 586 19.95 3.26 -1.13
C ILE A 586 19.46 4.52 -0.43
N LYS A 587 19.14 4.41 0.86
CA LYS A 587 18.98 5.57 1.75
C LYS A 587 20.09 5.61 2.80
N THR A 588 20.59 6.80 3.11
CA THR A 588 21.60 7.04 4.15
C THR A 588 21.09 7.97 5.24
N ALA A 589 21.45 7.66 6.49
CA ALA A 589 21.13 8.49 7.66
C ALA A 589 21.73 9.89 7.55
N ASP A 590 21.09 10.89 8.15
CA ASP A 590 21.68 12.20 8.46
C ASP A 590 22.57 12.17 9.71
N ALA A 591 23.47 11.18 9.78
CA ALA A 591 24.30 10.92 10.96
C ALA A 591 25.80 10.98 10.66
N ASP A 592 26.60 11.29 11.68
CA ASP A 592 28.07 11.21 11.58
C ASP A 592 28.56 9.77 11.37
N GLU A 593 27.87 8.80 11.96
CA GLU A 593 28.12 7.38 11.77
C GLU A 593 27.37 6.88 10.53
N LEU A 594 28.01 6.03 9.72
CA LEU A 594 27.37 5.46 8.55
C LEU A 594 26.26 4.51 8.99
N ARG A 595 25.03 4.83 8.60
CA ARG A 595 23.89 3.92 8.55
C ARG A 595 23.22 4.07 7.20
N TYR A 596 22.93 2.95 6.56
CA TYR A 596 22.28 2.93 5.26
C TYR A 596 21.54 1.61 5.05
N TYR A 597 20.53 1.62 4.19
CA TYR A 597 19.86 0.40 3.73
C TYR A 597 19.48 0.54 2.27
N ILE A 598 19.18 -0.60 1.63
CA ILE A 598 18.44 -0.59 0.37
C ILE A 598 16.93 -0.58 0.63
N TYR A 599 16.16 0.03 -0.27
CA TYR A 599 14.71 0.07 -0.17
C TYR A 599 14.04 -0.04 -1.55
N LYS A 600 12.77 -0.45 -1.53
CA LYS A 600 11.84 -0.46 -2.66
C LYS A 600 10.67 0.48 -2.36
N GLU A 601 10.25 1.27 -3.34
CA GLU A 601 9.01 2.03 -3.26
C GLU A 601 7.83 1.18 -3.76
N ALA A 602 6.69 1.29 -3.11
CA ALA A 602 5.43 0.69 -3.53
C ALA A 602 4.31 1.73 -3.43
N THR A 603 3.42 1.76 -4.42
CA THR A 603 2.35 2.78 -4.51
C THR A 603 0.99 2.10 -4.51
N ILE A 604 0.10 2.59 -3.65
CA ILE A 604 -1.32 2.29 -3.64
C ILE A 604 -2.02 3.51 -4.23
N GLU A 605 -2.70 3.34 -5.36
CA GLU A 605 -3.44 4.43 -6.00
C GLU A 605 -4.69 4.76 -5.18
N GLY A 606 -4.95 6.06 -4.98
CA GLY A 606 -6.23 6.48 -4.42
C GLY A 606 -7.33 6.32 -5.45
N GLU A 607 -8.56 6.02 -5.02
CA GLU A 607 -9.73 6.25 -5.87
C GLU A 607 -9.66 7.71 -6.33
N GLU A 608 -9.49 7.93 -7.64
CA GLU A 608 -9.64 9.28 -8.20
C GLU A 608 -11.05 9.74 -7.83
N GLU A 609 -11.17 10.75 -6.96
CA GLU A 609 -12.43 11.48 -6.85
C GLU A 609 -12.76 11.98 -8.25
N VAL A 610 -13.79 11.39 -8.86
CA VAL A 610 -14.33 11.84 -10.13
C VAL A 610 -14.83 13.25 -9.88
N ALA A 611 -13.99 14.23 -10.17
CA ALA A 611 -14.39 15.62 -10.20
C ALA A 611 -15.57 15.71 -11.17
N GLU A 612 -16.77 15.98 -10.65
CA GLU A 612 -17.89 16.36 -11.50
C GLU A 612 -17.41 17.52 -12.38
N GLU A 613 -17.30 17.28 -13.70
CA GLU A 613 -16.96 18.33 -14.65
C GLU A 613 -18.02 19.43 -14.53
N GLU A 614 -17.69 20.51 -13.81
CA GLU A 614 -18.39 21.77 -13.96
C GLU A 614 -18.22 22.20 -15.43
N THR A 615 -19.23 21.89 -16.24
CA THR A 615 -19.32 22.34 -17.62
C THR A 615 -19.15 23.85 -17.67
N ALA A 616 -18.00 24.29 -18.16
CA ALA A 616 -17.66 25.69 -18.31
C ALA A 616 -18.69 26.38 -19.22
N VAL A 617 -19.53 27.24 -18.62
CA VAL A 617 -20.47 28.09 -19.34
C VAL A 617 -19.68 29.14 -20.10
N VAL A 618 -19.47 28.91 -21.40
CA VAL A 618 -18.92 29.91 -22.32
C VAL A 618 -19.95 31.02 -22.49
N THR A 619 -19.61 32.23 -22.04
CA THR A 619 -20.44 33.42 -22.25
C THR A 619 -20.42 33.87 -23.72
N PRO A 620 -21.59 34.06 -24.38
CA PRO A 620 -21.64 34.81 -25.61
C PRO A 620 -22.14 36.24 -25.35
N VAL A 621 -21.45 37.20 -25.97
CA VAL A 621 -21.82 38.60 -26.00
C VAL A 621 -23.08 38.80 -26.84
N ASN A 622 -24.17 39.16 -26.14
CA ASN A 622 -25.27 40.07 -26.47
C ASN A 622 -25.75 40.20 -27.94
N ASP A 623 -26.99 39.78 -28.22
CA ASP A 623 -27.96 40.61 -28.97
C ASP A 623 -29.43 40.17 -28.74
N THR A 624 -30.15 41.04 -28.03
CA THR A 624 -31.58 41.40 -28.15
C THR A 624 -32.70 40.37 -27.93
N GLU A 625 -33.36 40.52 -26.77
CA GLU A 625 -34.82 40.53 -26.52
C GLU A 625 -35.72 39.70 -27.46
N LYS A 626 -35.87 38.39 -27.17
CA LYS A 626 -37.15 37.68 -27.38
C LYS A 626 -37.32 36.32 -26.68
N VAL A 627 -36.59 36.02 -25.61
CA VAL A 627 -36.57 34.65 -25.01
C VAL A 627 -37.05 34.59 -23.54
N VAL A 628 -37.49 35.72 -22.97
CA VAL A 628 -37.83 35.79 -21.53
C VAL A 628 -39.27 35.34 -21.20
N GLU A 629 -40.12 35.10 -22.20
CA GLU A 629 -41.48 34.59 -21.97
C GLU A 629 -41.59 33.05 -22.11
N GLU A 630 -40.80 32.40 -22.98
CA GLU A 630 -40.86 30.93 -23.14
C GLU A 630 -40.12 30.15 -22.03
N ALA A 631 -39.16 30.77 -21.34
CA ALA A 631 -38.45 30.12 -20.23
C ALA A 631 -39.24 30.12 -18.89
N LYS A 632 -40.30 30.92 -18.77
CA LYS A 632 -41.18 30.92 -17.59
C LYS A 632 -42.28 29.87 -17.67
N GLU A 633 -42.78 29.57 -18.88
CA GLU A 633 -43.77 28.50 -19.07
C GLU A 633 -43.14 27.10 -18.87
N ALA A 634 -41.87 26.90 -19.25
CA ALA A 634 -41.20 25.60 -19.09
C ALA A 634 -40.87 25.23 -17.63
N VAL A 635 -40.60 26.21 -16.76
CA VAL A 635 -40.33 25.97 -15.32
C VAL A 635 -41.64 25.77 -14.54
N GLU A 636 -42.73 26.42 -14.97
CA GLU A 636 -44.06 26.22 -14.36
C GLU A 636 -44.68 24.88 -14.78
N GLU A 637 -44.37 24.38 -15.99
CA GLU A 637 -44.79 23.04 -16.44
C GLU A 637 -43.98 21.93 -15.77
N ALA A 638 -42.67 22.11 -15.56
CA ALA A 638 -41.82 21.15 -14.87
C ALA A 638 -42.21 20.97 -13.38
N ASN A 639 -42.50 22.06 -12.66
CA ASN A 639 -42.93 21.98 -11.26
C ASN A 639 -44.31 21.33 -11.08
N LYS A 640 -45.21 21.43 -12.08
CA LYS A 640 -46.50 20.73 -12.05
C LYS A 640 -46.36 19.22 -12.17
N THR A 641 -45.41 18.74 -12.96
CA THR A 641 -45.12 17.30 -13.10
C THR A 641 -44.50 16.68 -11.84
N VAL A 642 -43.80 17.47 -11.02
CA VAL A 642 -43.21 17.00 -9.75
C VAL A 642 -44.27 16.91 -8.66
N GLU A 643 -45.18 17.90 -8.55
CA GLU A 643 -46.30 17.82 -7.61
C GLU A 643 -47.30 16.69 -7.97
N GLU A 644 -47.58 16.43 -9.25
CA GLU A 644 -48.40 15.27 -9.66
C GLU A 644 -47.70 13.93 -9.38
N ALA A 645 -46.37 13.87 -9.41
CA ALA A 645 -45.63 12.65 -9.07
C ALA A 645 -45.62 12.36 -7.57
N GLU A 646 -45.57 13.39 -6.71
CA GLU A 646 -45.69 13.22 -5.26
C GLU A 646 -47.09 12.77 -4.84
N GLU A 647 -48.15 13.27 -5.49
CA GLU A 647 -49.54 12.88 -5.20
C GLU A 647 -49.80 11.40 -5.55
N VAL A 648 -49.23 10.89 -6.66
CA VAL A 648 -49.33 9.48 -7.07
C VAL A 648 -48.54 8.54 -6.15
N VAL A 649 -47.41 9.01 -5.60
CA VAL A 649 -46.60 8.22 -4.65
C VAL A 649 -47.30 8.12 -3.29
N GLU A 650 -47.97 9.17 -2.84
CA GLU A 650 -48.79 9.10 -1.61
C GLU A 650 -50.03 8.21 -1.79
N GLU A 651 -50.72 8.27 -2.94
CA GLU A 651 -51.87 7.39 -3.22
C GLU A 651 -51.44 5.90 -3.28
N ALA A 652 -50.25 5.61 -3.83
CA ALA A 652 -49.68 4.27 -3.84
C ALA A 652 -49.27 3.76 -2.45
N LYS A 653 -48.82 4.64 -1.54
CA LYS A 653 -48.54 4.26 -0.15
C LYS A 653 -49.83 3.96 0.62
N GLU A 654 -50.90 4.69 0.36
CA GLU A 654 -52.22 4.43 0.97
C GLU A 654 -52.79 3.08 0.50
N GLU A 655 -52.66 2.74 -0.79
CA GLU A 655 -53.10 1.44 -1.33
C GLU A 655 -52.30 0.25 -0.78
N VAL A 656 -50.99 0.43 -0.55
CA VAL A 656 -50.13 -0.61 0.07
C VAL A 656 -50.48 -0.80 1.55
N ALA A 657 -50.77 0.29 2.28
CA ALA A 657 -51.19 0.22 3.67
C ALA A 657 -52.58 -0.45 3.83
N GLU A 658 -53.53 -0.20 2.92
CA GLU A 658 -54.82 -0.90 2.90
C GLU A 658 -54.67 -2.39 2.56
N ALA A 659 -53.72 -2.76 1.70
CA ALA A 659 -53.43 -4.15 1.35
C ALA A 659 -52.77 -4.93 2.52
N GLU A 660 -51.89 -4.29 3.29
CA GLU A 660 -51.29 -4.89 4.49
C GLU A 660 -52.32 -5.07 5.62
N ALA A 661 -53.21 -4.09 5.84
CA ALA A 661 -54.28 -4.20 6.82
C ALA A 661 -55.28 -5.33 6.49
N HIS A 662 -55.58 -5.55 5.20
CA HIS A 662 -56.43 -6.66 4.76
C HIS A 662 -55.74 -8.04 4.86
N ALA A 663 -54.41 -8.10 4.81
CA ALA A 663 -53.65 -9.33 4.99
C ALA A 663 -53.58 -9.76 6.47
N GLU A 664 -53.50 -8.81 7.41
CA GLU A 664 -53.56 -9.10 8.85
C GLU A 664 -54.95 -9.59 9.30
N GLU A 665 -56.04 -9.01 8.78
CA GLU A 665 -57.41 -9.44 9.14
C GLU A 665 -57.76 -10.84 8.57
N ALA A 666 -57.10 -11.27 7.49
CA ALA A 666 -57.25 -12.61 6.93
C ALA A 666 -56.44 -13.69 7.69
N ALA A 667 -55.37 -13.30 8.40
CA ALA A 667 -54.51 -14.21 9.14
C ALA A 667 -55.11 -14.67 10.49
N GLU A 668 -55.99 -13.86 11.11
CA GLU A 668 -56.66 -14.23 12.37
C GLU A 668 -57.83 -15.23 12.21
N ALA A 669 -58.28 -15.53 10.98
CA ALA A 669 -59.46 -16.38 10.74
C ALA A 669 -59.16 -17.88 10.55
N THR A 670 -57.89 -18.33 10.52
CA THR A 670 -57.54 -19.75 10.27
C THR A 670 -56.45 -20.28 11.19
N ALA A 671 -56.73 -20.35 12.50
CA ALA A 671 -55.92 -21.09 13.46
C ALA A 671 -56.63 -22.40 13.88
N ASN A 672 -56.50 -23.46 13.09
CA ASN A 672 -56.48 -24.85 13.59
C ASN A 672 -56.27 -25.86 12.45
N GLN A 673 -55.02 -26.27 12.22
CA GLN A 673 -54.54 -27.66 12.10
C GLN A 673 -53.13 -27.70 11.48
N THR A 674 -52.19 -28.32 12.19
CA THR A 674 -50.85 -28.76 11.76
C THR A 674 -50.84 -30.31 11.78
N PRO A 675 -49.96 -31.07 11.09
CA PRO A 675 -48.60 -30.67 10.66
C PRO A 675 -48.03 -31.21 9.32
N GLY A 676 -46.93 -30.58 8.85
CA GLY A 676 -45.89 -31.25 8.05
C GLY A 676 -45.11 -30.39 7.03
N PHE A 677 -43.88 -29.98 7.39
CA PHE A 677 -42.71 -29.66 6.53
C PHE A 677 -42.73 -28.51 5.49
N GLY A 678 -41.95 -27.44 5.79
CA GLY A 678 -40.76 -27.06 5.01
C GLY A 678 -40.91 -26.04 3.87
N SER A 679 -41.07 -24.76 4.21
CA SER A 679 -41.10 -23.61 3.28
C SER A 679 -39.75 -22.89 3.23
N ILE A 680 -39.08 -22.84 2.08
CA ILE A 680 -38.16 -21.76 1.67
C ILE A 680 -38.20 -21.70 0.14
N PHE A 681 -38.93 -20.76 -0.48
CA PHE A 681 -38.73 -20.29 -1.88
C PHE A 681 -39.70 -19.15 -2.26
N ALA A 682 -39.87 -18.16 -1.38
CA ALA A 682 -40.69 -16.98 -1.70
C ALA A 682 -40.14 -15.74 -1.00
N LEU A 683 -38.95 -15.29 -1.40
CA LEU A 683 -38.42 -13.97 -1.04
C LEU A 683 -37.41 -13.40 -2.06
N THR A 684 -36.96 -14.19 -3.05
CA THR A 684 -36.05 -13.73 -4.12
C THR A 684 -36.76 -13.21 -5.38
N GLY A 685 -38.09 -13.30 -5.46
CA GLY A 685 -38.85 -12.92 -6.67
C GLY A 685 -39.28 -11.46 -6.78
N LEU A 686 -39.14 -10.65 -5.72
CA LEU A 686 -39.68 -9.28 -5.66
C LEU A 686 -38.64 -8.18 -5.95
N LEU A 687 -37.35 -8.47 -5.78
CA LEU A 687 -36.25 -7.54 -6.12
C LEU A 687 -35.96 -7.45 -7.64
N ALA A 688 -36.31 -8.48 -8.40
CA ALA A 688 -36.08 -8.52 -9.86
C ALA A 688 -37.07 -7.65 -10.67
N VAL A 689 -38.23 -7.29 -10.11
CA VAL A 689 -39.24 -6.49 -10.81
C VAL A 689 -38.95 -4.98 -10.70
N ALA A 690 -38.27 -4.53 -9.64
CA ALA A 690 -37.87 -3.13 -9.48
C ALA A 690 -36.73 -2.72 -10.43
N TYR A 691 -35.78 -3.62 -10.71
CA TYR A 691 -34.63 -3.33 -11.58
C TYR A 691 -34.99 -3.28 -13.09
N LEU A 692 -36.03 -4.02 -13.50
CA LEU A 692 -36.48 -4.10 -14.91
C LEU A 692 -37.35 -2.92 -15.36
N VAL A 693 -37.86 -2.09 -14.44
CA VAL A 693 -38.67 -0.91 -14.75
C VAL A 693 -37.82 0.37 -14.86
N LEU A 694 -36.63 0.41 -14.25
CA LEU A 694 -35.71 1.54 -14.30
C LEU A 694 -34.74 1.53 -15.50
N SER A 695 -34.52 0.38 -16.18
CA SER A 695 -33.62 0.28 -17.35
C SER A 695 -34.31 0.43 -18.72
N ARG A 696 -35.56 0.91 -18.75
CA ARG A 696 -36.27 1.28 -20.00
C ARG A 696 -36.71 2.74 -19.97
N ARG A 697 -35.74 3.64 -19.95
CA ARG A 697 -35.86 5.02 -20.44
C ARG A 697 -34.45 5.63 -20.54
N ASP A 698 -33.80 5.32 -21.66
CA ASP A 698 -32.97 6.23 -22.44
C ASP A 698 -33.15 5.89 -23.93
#